data_AF-A0A2S9XZ13-F1
#
_entry.id   AF-A0A2S9XZ13-F1
#
_cell.length_a   1.000
_cell.length_b   1.000
_cell.length_c   1.000
_cell.angle_alpha   90.00
_cell.angle_beta   90.00
_cell.angle_gamma   90.00
#
_symmetry.space_group_name_H-M   'P 1'
#
loop_
_entity.id
_entity.type
_entity.pdbx_description
1 polymer ?
#
loop_
_entity_poly.entity_id
_entity_poly.type
_entity_poly.pdbx_seq_one_letter_code
_entity_poly.pdbx_strand_id
1 'polypeptide(L)'
;MTMTRYRHPDLRTISLVLALGGAALAGCQSDEPEQCVSNEEFFKQRIWAPLMSQTCITCHSPTGAAKGSQFVLQSSDWTGYIEANLASVERLAKLEYEGEPWLIVKPTNTVEHGGGVQFERGSAEYYAFIELVERIENPVVCADDGTELEAYFANVGALSEVETLRKASLNLVGRLPTPQEELAVQAGGLEALDLALDEMMTEDAFYERLIEVYNDHFLTDRYLTGVDAIDLLDGEDYPNRYWFEAVEDKDVRDLARQRSNQAVAREALELVAHVVRNDRPFTEILTADYTLVNPYSAQVYGVDAKFRDPSDPSEWVEAKLPGIPHSGVLTSQIWLNRFPTTPTNRNRHRARIVFDLFLATDVLELAERPIDPSAIEDFNPTRESDACTVCHANIDPVAGALQNWDGRGRYRPPEMGWYPEMFAPGFGDAELPAGEKFNATSWLAARIIEDPRFAASQVDIVYQGLTGAPPLREPSDPAAPDYLARLVAFEAQNAELQRIADLFAESNFDLAVVIKEIVKSPYYRAKRFDPGWTEEEQESAAAQRRLDELAPVGTARWLTPEQLERKIVAVTGYPWRPSVKATSYLLDSSEYRIFYGGIDSRTIVERMTVPNGIMTNIAQRMANEVSCWTSARDFSRPSGARKLFPYVDPSFEPEDDNGFEIPAVTEAIRVNLQHLHWRVLGEQLELDDPEIDRSYALFLEVWRDGKRGLELGEYPVALPGACQATTDFWSDQPLADAERITNDSNYTIRAWMAVMTYMLSDYRFLHE
;
A
#
# COMPACT_ATOMS: atom_id res chain seq x y z
N MET A 1 -41.92 51.30 17.44
CA MET A 1 -43.18 50.95 16.76
C MET A 1 -43.32 49.44 16.84
N THR A 2 -43.90 48.98 17.95
CA THR A 2 -45.22 48.30 18.00
C THR A 2 -45.15 46.90 17.35
N MET A 3 -44.96 45.81 18.12
CA MET A 3 -46.00 45.12 18.93
C MET A 3 -47.32 45.03 18.14
N THR A 4 -47.98 43.89 17.97
CA THR A 4 -48.64 43.02 18.98
C THR A 4 -49.35 41.91 18.15
N ARG A 5 -49.26 40.60 18.40
CA ARG A 5 -49.76 39.76 19.52
C ARG A 5 -51.04 38.94 19.17
N TYR A 6 -50.96 37.63 19.44
CA TYR A 6 -52.01 36.70 19.95
C TYR A 6 -53.15 36.31 18.99
N ARG A 7 -53.78 35.12 19.05
CA ARG A 7 -54.17 34.27 20.21
C ARG A 7 -54.66 32.90 19.71
N HIS A 8 -54.27 31.81 20.38
CA HIS A 8 -55.14 30.62 20.54
C HIS A 8 -56.26 30.94 21.53
N PRO A 9 -57.43 30.30 21.42
CA PRO A 9 -57.92 29.34 22.43
C PRO A 9 -58.74 28.20 21.76
N ASP A 10 -59.29 27.15 22.37
CA ASP A 10 -59.22 26.54 23.71
C ASP A 10 -59.76 25.10 23.59
N LEU A 11 -59.43 24.32 24.60
CA LEU A 11 -59.80 22.94 24.93
C LEU A 11 -61.28 22.74 25.40
N ARG A 12 -61.75 21.48 25.25
CA ARG A 12 -62.78 20.72 26.06
C ARG A 12 -64.27 21.03 25.75
N THR A 13 -65.25 20.09 25.75
CA THR A 13 -65.44 18.81 26.46
C THR A 13 -66.72 18.04 25.99
N ILE A 14 -66.82 16.73 26.30
CA ILE A 14 -68.03 15.88 26.59
C ILE A 14 -68.86 15.41 25.37
N SER A 15 -69.35 14.17 25.20
CA SER A 15 -69.20 12.82 25.80
C SER A 15 -70.11 11.89 24.98
N LEU A 16 -69.75 10.62 24.75
CA LEU A 16 -70.68 9.50 24.96
C LEU A 16 -69.96 8.15 25.03
N VAL A 17 -70.26 7.43 26.12
CA VAL A 17 -69.81 6.08 26.46
C VAL A 17 -70.74 5.06 25.82
N LEU A 18 -70.18 3.97 25.27
CA LEU A 18 -70.82 2.65 25.32
C LEU A 18 -69.76 1.54 25.28
N ALA A 19 -69.75 0.76 26.37
CA ALA A 19 -68.94 -0.42 26.57
C ALA A 19 -69.63 -1.67 25.98
N LEU A 20 -68.83 -2.61 25.47
CA LEU A 20 -69.03 -4.06 25.24
C LEU A 20 -67.74 -4.48 24.50
N GLY A 21 -66.86 -5.40 24.91
CA GLY A 21 -66.96 -6.59 25.72
C GLY A 21 -66.35 -7.75 24.90
N GLY A 22 -65.17 -8.24 25.29
CA GLY A 22 -64.75 -9.63 25.03
C GLY A 22 -63.82 -9.95 23.85
N ALA A 23 -62.68 -10.55 24.23
CA ALA A 23 -61.99 -11.68 23.60
C ALA A 23 -61.02 -11.46 22.41
N ALA A 24 -59.75 -11.59 22.77
CA ALA A 24 -58.59 -12.04 22.03
C ALA A 24 -58.86 -12.89 20.77
N LEU A 25 -58.21 -12.51 19.67
CA LEU A 25 -57.66 -13.43 18.68
C LEU A 25 -56.29 -12.89 18.24
N ALA A 26 -55.25 -13.65 18.58
CA ALA A 26 -53.90 -13.44 18.12
C ALA A 26 -53.87 -13.65 16.60
N GLY A 27 -53.47 -12.62 15.85
CA GLY A 27 -53.07 -12.73 14.45
C GLY A 27 -51.56 -12.65 14.41
N CYS A 28 -50.90 -13.79 14.18
CA CYS A 28 -49.46 -13.88 13.98
C CYS A 28 -49.08 -13.04 12.76
N GLN A 29 -48.25 -12.01 12.95
CA GLN A 29 -47.40 -11.50 11.88
C GLN A 29 -46.30 -12.53 11.68
N SER A 30 -46.13 -12.96 10.44
CA SER A 30 -45.04 -13.82 10.00
C SER A 30 -43.73 -13.05 10.13
N ASP A 31 -42.87 -13.54 11.02
CA ASP A 31 -41.48 -13.11 11.13
C ASP A 31 -40.75 -13.38 9.81
N GLU A 32 -40.11 -12.35 9.25
CA GLU A 32 -38.97 -12.57 8.37
C GLU A 32 -37.86 -13.27 9.17
N PRO A 33 -37.05 -14.15 8.58
CA PRO A 33 -35.98 -14.79 9.32
C PRO A 33 -35.01 -13.71 9.81
N GLU A 34 -34.98 -13.46 11.12
CA GLU A 34 -33.92 -12.67 11.75
C GLU A 34 -32.57 -13.24 11.30
N GLN A 35 -31.82 -12.41 10.59
CA GLN A 35 -30.45 -12.71 10.17
C GLN A 35 -29.65 -13.10 11.43
N CYS A 36 -28.97 -14.24 11.44
CA CYS A 36 -28.17 -14.66 12.59
C CYS A 36 -27.04 -13.65 12.78
N VAL A 37 -27.10 -12.85 13.84
CA VAL A 37 -26.04 -11.90 14.20
C VAL A 37 -25.13 -12.58 15.20
N SER A 38 -23.85 -12.75 14.86
CA SER A 38 -22.84 -13.34 15.74
C SER A 38 -22.70 -12.53 17.03
N ASN A 39 -22.18 -13.14 18.09
CA ASN A 39 -21.93 -12.44 19.35
C ASN A 39 -20.95 -11.28 19.19
N GLU A 40 -19.95 -11.45 18.33
CA GLU A 40 -18.97 -10.41 18.02
C GLU A 40 -19.61 -9.24 17.28
N GLU A 41 -20.42 -9.52 16.26
CA GLU A 41 -21.12 -8.49 15.47
C GLU A 41 -22.13 -7.71 16.34
N PHE A 42 -22.86 -8.43 17.19
CA PHE A 42 -23.76 -7.82 18.17
C PHE A 42 -22.98 -6.92 19.13
N PHE A 43 -21.85 -7.40 19.65
CA PHE A 43 -20.98 -6.61 20.52
C PHE A 43 -20.48 -5.35 19.81
N LYS A 44 -19.94 -5.46 18.59
CA LYS A 44 -19.45 -4.32 17.80
C LYS A 44 -20.53 -3.27 17.59
N GLN A 45 -21.65 -3.65 17.00
CA GLN A 45 -22.68 -2.72 16.56
C GLN A 45 -23.54 -2.15 17.69
N ARG A 46 -23.85 -2.96 18.72
CA ARG A 46 -24.83 -2.59 19.76
C ARG A 46 -24.19 -2.15 21.07
N ILE A 47 -22.93 -2.47 21.30
CA ILE A 47 -22.24 -2.24 22.58
C ILE A 47 -21.01 -1.37 22.39
N TRP A 48 -20.13 -1.77 21.47
CA TRP A 48 -18.84 -1.13 21.26
C TRP A 48 -18.99 0.26 20.64
N ALA A 49 -19.50 0.34 19.40
CA ALA A 49 -19.62 1.59 18.68
C ALA A 49 -20.51 2.64 19.39
N PRO A 50 -21.69 2.28 19.96
CA PRO A 50 -22.57 3.28 20.57
C PRO A 50 -22.11 3.78 21.93
N LEU A 51 -21.39 2.95 22.71
CA LEU A 51 -21.09 3.26 24.11
C LEU A 51 -19.64 2.98 24.52
N MET A 52 -19.13 1.76 24.37
CA MET A 52 -17.83 1.42 24.99
C MET A 52 -16.66 2.19 24.37
N SER A 53 -16.65 2.33 23.04
CA SER A 53 -15.62 3.08 22.29
C SER A 53 -15.61 4.58 22.60
N GLN A 54 -16.74 5.14 23.06
CA GLN A 54 -16.87 6.57 23.32
C GLN A 54 -16.77 6.92 24.81
N THR A 55 -17.27 6.03 25.67
CA THR A 55 -17.49 6.32 27.09
C THR A 55 -16.64 5.43 27.98
N CYS A 56 -16.73 4.11 27.84
CA CYS A 56 -16.08 3.19 28.77
C CYS A 56 -14.55 3.18 28.59
N ILE A 57 -14.06 3.21 27.35
CA ILE A 57 -12.62 3.15 27.04
C ILE A 57 -11.85 4.36 27.61
N THR A 58 -12.51 5.51 27.80
CA THR A 58 -11.87 6.72 28.37
C THR A 58 -11.28 6.46 29.75
N CYS A 59 -11.91 5.59 30.55
CA CYS A 59 -11.45 5.20 31.87
C CYS A 59 -10.82 3.81 31.87
N HIS A 60 -11.38 2.87 31.11
CA HIS A 60 -10.95 1.48 31.03
C HIS A 60 -10.02 1.22 29.86
N SER A 61 -8.97 2.01 29.70
CA SER A 61 -7.87 1.75 28.75
C SER A 61 -6.60 1.37 29.51
N PRO A 62 -5.52 0.89 28.85
CA PRO A 62 -4.24 0.61 29.50
C PRO A 62 -3.68 1.79 30.29
N THR A 63 -4.20 2.99 30.03
CA THR A 63 -3.71 4.25 30.58
C THR A 63 -4.77 5.09 31.27
N GLY A 64 -6.05 4.71 31.19
CA GLY A 64 -7.15 5.41 31.85
C GLY A 64 -7.18 5.21 33.37
N ALA A 65 -8.04 5.98 34.04
CA ALA A 65 -8.17 5.96 35.51
C ALA A 65 -8.49 4.57 36.10
N ALA A 66 -9.05 3.65 35.30
CA ALA A 66 -9.36 2.28 35.67
C ALA A 66 -8.36 1.24 35.15
N LYS A 67 -7.16 1.64 34.70
CA LYS A 67 -6.09 0.73 34.20
C LYS A 67 -5.68 -0.38 35.16
N GLY A 68 -5.81 -0.16 36.47
CA GLY A 68 -5.52 -1.17 37.49
C GLY A 68 -6.67 -2.15 37.75
N SER A 69 -7.79 -2.01 37.04
CA SER A 69 -8.93 -2.92 37.15
C SER A 69 -8.73 -4.18 36.30
N GLN A 70 -9.58 -5.18 36.52
CA GLN A 70 -9.58 -6.40 35.69
C GLN A 70 -10.23 -6.18 34.31
N PHE A 71 -10.67 -4.95 34.01
CA PHE A 71 -11.37 -4.59 32.79
C PHE A 71 -10.62 -3.45 32.09
N VAL A 72 -9.85 -3.81 31.06
CA VAL A 72 -9.03 -2.90 30.27
C VAL A 72 -9.32 -3.17 28.80
N LEU A 73 -9.75 -2.14 28.09
CA LEU A 73 -10.17 -2.13 26.69
C LEU A 73 -9.05 -1.51 25.83
N GLN A 74 -8.80 -2.10 24.68
CA GLN A 74 -7.89 -1.63 23.65
C GLN A 74 -8.63 -0.71 22.67
N SER A 75 -7.96 0.31 22.12
CA SER A 75 -8.53 1.18 21.09
C SER A 75 -8.51 0.52 19.73
N SER A 76 -9.29 1.06 18.79
CA SER A 76 -9.34 0.64 17.38
C SER A 76 -7.99 0.70 16.66
N ASP A 77 -7.03 1.40 17.22
CA ASP A 77 -5.67 1.53 16.67
C ASP A 77 -4.79 0.29 16.96
N TRP A 78 -5.31 -0.69 17.70
CA TRP A 78 -4.67 -1.98 17.94
C TRP A 78 -5.30 -3.05 17.04
N THR A 79 -4.49 -3.84 16.35
CA THR A 79 -5.00 -5.01 15.60
C THR A 79 -5.61 -6.04 16.55
N GLY A 80 -6.77 -6.60 16.20
CA GLY A 80 -7.47 -7.62 17.01
C GLY A 80 -8.12 -7.09 18.29
N TYR A 81 -8.30 -5.77 18.38
CA TYR A 81 -8.76 -5.13 19.60
C TYR A 81 -10.21 -5.48 19.96
N ILE A 82 -11.09 -5.73 18.97
CA ILE A 82 -12.47 -6.15 19.25
C ILE A 82 -12.47 -7.52 19.92
N GLU A 83 -11.74 -8.48 19.39
CA GLU A 83 -11.65 -9.84 19.91
C GLU A 83 -11.08 -9.80 21.33
N ALA A 84 -10.03 -8.99 21.54
CA ALA A 84 -9.45 -8.76 22.87
C ALA A 84 -10.45 -8.09 23.84
N ASN A 85 -11.22 -7.13 23.36
CA ASN A 85 -12.22 -6.40 24.16
C ASN A 85 -13.43 -7.25 24.49
N LEU A 86 -13.94 -8.00 23.52
CA LEU A 86 -15.02 -8.97 23.69
C LEU A 86 -14.60 -10.03 24.71
N ALA A 87 -13.39 -10.59 24.59
CA ALA A 87 -12.87 -11.53 25.58
C ALA A 87 -12.78 -10.89 26.98
N SER A 88 -12.42 -9.61 27.09
CA SER A 88 -12.44 -8.87 28.36
C SER A 88 -13.85 -8.70 28.92
N VAL A 89 -14.83 -8.42 28.06
CA VAL A 89 -16.24 -8.28 28.42
C VAL A 89 -16.84 -9.62 28.85
N GLU A 90 -16.54 -10.71 28.15
CA GLU A 90 -16.95 -12.07 28.50
C GLU A 90 -16.42 -12.50 29.86
N ARG A 91 -15.17 -12.14 30.19
CA ARG A 91 -14.60 -12.39 31.51
C ARG A 91 -15.35 -11.59 32.59
N LEU A 92 -15.68 -10.34 32.33
CA LEU A 92 -16.36 -9.48 33.30
C LEU A 92 -17.84 -9.85 33.48
N ALA A 93 -18.52 -10.29 32.41
CA ALA A 93 -19.91 -10.73 32.44
C ALA A 93 -20.14 -11.93 33.37
N LYS A 94 -19.12 -12.78 33.57
CA LYS A 94 -19.15 -13.93 34.47
C LYS A 94 -19.05 -13.57 35.96
N LEU A 95 -18.74 -12.31 36.28
CA LEU A 95 -18.74 -11.83 37.67
C LEU A 95 -20.11 -11.27 38.01
N GLU A 96 -20.67 -11.65 39.15
CA GLU A 96 -22.00 -11.22 39.61
C GLU A 96 -21.94 -10.49 40.96
N TYR A 97 -22.88 -9.58 41.18
CA TYR A 97 -23.19 -8.98 42.47
C TYR A 97 -24.70 -9.12 42.73
N GLU A 98 -25.07 -9.81 43.81
CA GLU A 98 -26.47 -10.08 44.17
C GLU A 98 -27.30 -10.75 43.04
N GLY A 99 -26.65 -11.54 42.19
CA GLY A 99 -27.28 -12.26 41.07
C GLY A 99 -27.44 -11.42 39.80
N GLU A 100 -26.84 -10.23 39.73
CA GLU A 100 -26.75 -9.44 38.50
C GLU A 100 -25.29 -9.30 38.03
N PRO A 101 -25.01 -9.36 36.71
CA PRO A 101 -23.65 -9.25 36.16
C PRO A 101 -22.98 -7.90 36.49
N TRP A 102 -21.68 -7.93 36.76
CA TRP A 102 -20.87 -6.73 37.01
C TRP A 102 -20.90 -5.74 35.85
N LEU A 103 -20.97 -6.29 34.62
CA LEU A 103 -21.12 -5.53 33.39
C LEU A 103 -22.40 -4.65 33.35
N ILE A 104 -23.40 -4.95 34.20
CA ILE A 104 -24.65 -4.18 34.35
C ILE A 104 -24.60 -3.31 35.61
N VAL A 105 -24.26 -3.89 36.76
CA VAL A 105 -24.40 -3.20 38.05
C VAL A 105 -23.38 -2.08 38.27
N LYS A 106 -22.18 -2.18 37.66
CA LYS A 106 -21.15 -1.15 37.78
C LYS A 106 -21.47 0.08 36.93
N PRO A 107 -21.72 -0.02 35.62
CA PRO A 107 -22.00 1.16 34.80
C PRO A 107 -23.33 1.84 35.16
N THR A 108 -24.30 1.12 35.74
CA THR A 108 -25.54 1.71 36.28
C THR A 108 -25.39 2.29 37.70
N ASN A 109 -24.18 2.21 38.28
CA ASN A 109 -23.84 2.63 39.64
C ASN A 109 -24.72 1.99 40.74
N THR A 110 -25.23 0.78 40.48
CA THR A 110 -25.92 -0.06 41.49
C THR A 110 -24.90 -0.56 42.53
N VAL A 111 -23.69 -0.88 42.07
CA VAL A 111 -22.48 -1.00 42.88
C VAL A 111 -21.62 0.21 42.60
N GLU A 112 -21.01 0.77 43.64
CA GLU A 112 -20.13 1.94 43.52
C GLU A 112 -19.12 1.76 42.39
N HIS A 113 -19.19 2.68 41.42
CA HIS A 113 -18.33 2.76 40.26
C HIS A 113 -17.66 4.13 40.24
N GLY A 114 -16.32 4.16 40.20
CA GLY A 114 -15.54 5.40 40.31
C GLY A 114 -15.86 6.44 39.23
N GLY A 115 -16.31 5.99 38.05
CA GLY A 115 -16.76 6.86 36.96
C GLY A 115 -18.22 7.34 37.06
N GLY A 116 -18.97 6.89 38.06
CA GLY A 116 -20.42 7.17 38.19
C GLY A 116 -21.26 6.39 37.18
N VAL A 117 -22.50 6.86 36.94
CA VAL A 117 -23.47 6.26 36.01
C VAL A 117 -23.05 6.52 34.57
N GLN A 118 -22.83 5.47 33.79
CA GLN A 118 -22.51 5.52 32.35
C GLN A 118 -23.75 5.33 31.47
N PHE A 119 -24.73 4.56 31.94
CA PHE A 119 -26.05 4.43 31.31
C PHE A 119 -27.12 4.14 32.35
N GLU A 120 -28.35 4.60 32.08
CA GLU A 120 -29.48 4.44 32.99
C GLU A 120 -30.15 3.07 32.82
N ARG A 121 -30.67 2.50 33.92
CA ARG A 121 -31.49 1.29 33.83
C ARG A 121 -32.76 1.56 33.01
N GLY A 122 -33.04 0.69 32.04
CA GLY A 122 -34.18 0.82 31.12
C GLY A 122 -33.92 1.68 29.87
N SER A 123 -32.69 2.16 29.68
CA SER A 123 -32.22 2.77 28.43
C SER A 123 -32.03 1.72 27.32
N ALA A 124 -31.84 2.16 26.08
CA ALA A 124 -31.57 1.25 24.97
C ALA A 124 -30.24 0.50 25.18
N GLU A 125 -29.24 1.20 25.69
CA GLU A 125 -27.92 0.69 26.04
C GLU A 125 -28.02 -0.36 27.16
N TYR A 126 -28.85 -0.11 28.18
CA TYR A 126 -29.11 -1.08 29.24
C TYR A 126 -29.67 -2.40 28.68
N TYR A 127 -30.65 -2.34 27.79
CA TYR A 127 -31.21 -3.56 27.19
C TYR A 127 -30.22 -4.26 26.26
N ALA A 128 -29.40 -3.51 25.50
CA ALA A 128 -28.35 -4.09 24.67
C ALA A 128 -27.33 -4.87 25.53
N PHE A 129 -26.90 -4.31 26.66
CA PHE A 129 -25.99 -5.00 27.58
C PHE A 129 -26.62 -6.24 28.24
N ILE A 130 -27.91 -6.20 28.57
CA ILE A 130 -28.63 -7.38 29.07
C ILE A 130 -28.66 -8.48 28.01
N GLU A 131 -28.97 -8.13 26.76
CA GLU A 131 -28.95 -9.08 25.65
C GLU A 131 -27.55 -9.62 25.39
N LEU A 132 -26.49 -8.80 25.50
CA LEU A 132 -25.11 -9.26 25.41
C LEU A 132 -24.80 -10.31 26.48
N VAL A 133 -25.19 -10.08 27.74
CA VAL A 133 -24.95 -11.06 28.80
C VAL A 133 -25.72 -12.36 28.54
N GLU A 134 -26.98 -12.26 28.10
CA GLU A 134 -27.77 -13.44 27.73
C GLU A 134 -27.12 -14.23 26.59
N ARG A 135 -26.58 -13.53 25.58
CA ARG A 135 -25.80 -14.10 24.48
C ARG A 135 -24.46 -14.68 24.92
N ILE A 136 -23.83 -14.18 25.98
CA ILE A 136 -22.60 -14.77 26.55
C ILE A 136 -22.91 -16.06 27.31
N GLU A 137 -24.03 -16.10 28.04
CA GLU A 137 -24.50 -17.30 28.75
C GLU A 137 -25.03 -18.36 27.80
N ASN A 138 -25.69 -17.92 26.72
CA ASN A 138 -26.23 -18.76 25.66
C ASN A 138 -25.65 -18.32 24.31
N PRO A 139 -24.40 -18.75 23.99
CA PRO A 139 -23.70 -18.34 22.77
C PRO A 139 -24.54 -18.57 21.52
N VAL A 140 -24.76 -17.49 20.75
CA VAL A 140 -25.33 -17.58 19.42
C VAL A 140 -24.23 -18.07 18.49
N VAL A 141 -24.27 -19.37 18.17
CA VAL A 141 -23.41 -19.97 17.16
C VAL A 141 -24.09 -19.78 15.81
N CYS A 142 -23.72 -18.71 15.11
CA CYS A 142 -23.98 -18.64 13.68
C CYS A 142 -23.04 -19.66 12.99
N ALA A 143 -23.48 -20.25 11.89
CA ALA A 143 -22.57 -21.07 11.09
C ALA A 143 -21.47 -20.13 10.57
N ASP A 144 -20.24 -20.35 11.02
CA ASP A 144 -19.05 -19.73 10.42
C ASP A 144 -18.82 -20.45 9.11
N ASP A 145 -19.34 -19.87 8.03
CA ASP A 145 -19.47 -20.57 6.76
C ASP A 145 -18.46 -20.07 5.71
N GLY A 146 -17.53 -19.17 6.09
CA GLY A 146 -16.64 -18.54 5.11
C GLY A 146 -17.40 -17.75 4.04
N THR A 147 -18.72 -17.56 4.22
CA THR A 147 -19.57 -16.89 3.24
C THR A 147 -19.56 -15.39 3.39
N GLU A 148 -19.04 -14.82 4.48
CA GLU A 148 -19.08 -13.37 4.70
C GLU A 148 -18.18 -12.59 3.71
N LEU A 149 -16.95 -13.06 3.47
CA LEU A 149 -16.06 -12.48 2.45
C LEU A 149 -16.59 -12.73 1.02
N GLU A 150 -17.07 -13.94 0.73
CA GLU A 150 -17.68 -14.25 -0.57
C GLU A 150 -18.92 -13.39 -0.84
N ALA A 151 -19.75 -13.16 0.18
CA ALA A 151 -20.91 -12.28 0.13
C ALA A 151 -20.48 -10.81 -0.01
N TYR A 152 -19.44 -10.38 0.71
CA TYR A 152 -18.90 -9.03 0.57
C TYR A 152 -18.38 -8.76 -0.84
N PHE A 153 -17.85 -9.74 -1.56
CA PHE A 153 -17.44 -9.60 -2.97
C PHE A 153 -18.51 -10.03 -3.98
N ALA A 154 -19.76 -10.26 -3.55
CA ALA A 154 -20.84 -10.62 -4.46
C ALA A 154 -20.99 -9.57 -5.59
N ASN A 155 -21.09 -10.07 -6.83
CA ASN A 155 -21.17 -9.30 -8.08
C ASN A 155 -19.90 -8.51 -8.45
N VAL A 156 -18.80 -8.69 -7.73
CA VAL A 156 -17.49 -8.16 -8.12
C VAL A 156 -16.83 -9.15 -9.08
N GLY A 157 -16.63 -8.72 -10.33
CA GLY A 157 -15.89 -9.48 -11.33
C GLY A 157 -14.38 -9.30 -11.14
N ALA A 158 -13.66 -10.42 -11.05
CA ALA A 158 -12.20 -10.43 -10.95
C ALA A 158 -11.52 -10.48 -12.33
N LEU A 159 -10.25 -10.05 -12.38
CA LEU A 159 -9.33 -10.35 -13.47
C LEU A 159 -9.23 -11.87 -13.67
N SER A 160 -9.16 -12.30 -14.93
CA SER A 160 -8.76 -13.65 -15.28
C SER A 160 -7.35 -13.94 -14.77
N GLU A 161 -6.95 -15.20 -14.73
CA GLU A 161 -5.64 -15.62 -14.23
C GLU A 161 -4.51 -15.06 -15.11
N VAL A 162 -4.72 -14.97 -16.43
CA VAL A 162 -3.74 -14.40 -17.37
C VAL A 162 -3.63 -12.88 -17.24
N GLU A 163 -4.76 -12.18 -17.04
CA GLU A 163 -4.74 -10.74 -16.72
C GLU A 163 -4.07 -10.47 -15.37
N THR A 164 -4.33 -11.33 -14.38
CA THR A 164 -3.69 -11.26 -13.04
C THR A 164 -2.18 -11.47 -13.16
N LEU A 165 -1.74 -12.48 -13.91
CA LEU A 165 -0.32 -12.73 -14.22
C LEU A 165 0.32 -11.51 -14.87
N ARG A 166 -0.35 -10.89 -15.85
CA ARG A 166 0.16 -9.70 -16.54
C ARG A 166 0.37 -8.54 -15.57
N LYS A 167 -0.65 -8.23 -14.77
CA LYS A 167 -0.58 -7.17 -13.76
C LYS A 167 0.55 -7.43 -12.76
N ALA A 168 0.64 -8.66 -12.26
CA ALA A 168 1.68 -9.07 -11.31
C ALA A 168 3.09 -8.98 -11.93
N SER A 169 3.28 -9.47 -13.15
CA SER A 169 4.55 -9.40 -13.88
C SER A 169 5.02 -7.95 -14.07
N LEU A 170 4.11 -7.04 -14.45
CA LEU A 170 4.45 -5.62 -14.60
C LEU A 170 4.79 -4.96 -13.25
N ASN A 171 4.06 -5.30 -12.18
CA ASN A 171 4.27 -4.71 -10.86
C ASN A 171 5.56 -5.23 -10.21
N LEU A 172 5.80 -6.54 -10.25
CA LEU A 172 6.88 -7.24 -9.55
C LEU A 172 8.20 -7.16 -10.32
N VAL A 173 8.20 -7.48 -11.62
CA VAL A 173 9.44 -7.62 -12.41
C VAL A 173 9.54 -6.65 -13.59
N GLY A 174 8.53 -5.79 -13.82
CA GLY A 174 8.59 -4.72 -14.81
C GLY A 174 8.66 -5.20 -16.27
N ARG A 175 8.27 -6.44 -16.55
CA ARG A 175 8.18 -7.03 -17.89
C ARG A 175 6.78 -7.56 -18.15
N LEU A 176 6.44 -7.78 -19.42
CA LEU A 176 5.26 -8.56 -19.78
C LEU A 176 5.53 -10.05 -19.52
N PRO A 177 4.47 -10.85 -19.24
CA PRO A 177 4.60 -12.29 -19.20
C PRO A 177 5.16 -12.84 -20.52
N THR A 178 5.90 -13.93 -20.42
CA THR A 178 6.34 -14.71 -21.57
C THR A 178 5.15 -15.52 -22.12
N PRO A 179 5.15 -15.87 -23.41
CA PRO A 179 4.10 -16.73 -23.97
C PRO A 179 3.98 -18.09 -23.25
N GLN A 180 5.08 -18.60 -22.69
CA GLN A 180 5.08 -19.84 -21.92
C GLN A 180 4.37 -19.69 -20.57
N GLU A 181 4.64 -18.60 -19.84
CA GLU A 181 3.94 -18.28 -18.59
C GLU A 181 2.44 -18.07 -18.84
N GLU A 182 2.06 -17.33 -19.90
CA GLU A 182 0.65 -17.12 -20.25
C GLU A 182 -0.07 -18.44 -20.54
N LEU A 183 0.53 -19.32 -21.36
CA LEU A 183 -0.03 -20.63 -21.68
C LEU A 183 -0.14 -21.54 -20.45
N ALA A 184 0.87 -21.51 -19.57
CA ALA A 184 0.86 -22.30 -18.35
C ALA A 184 -0.27 -21.87 -17.41
N VAL A 185 -0.42 -20.57 -17.19
CA VAL A 185 -1.48 -20.01 -16.33
C VAL A 185 -2.86 -20.19 -16.95
N GLN A 186 -3.00 -20.01 -18.26
CA GLN A 186 -4.27 -20.26 -18.96
C GLN A 186 -4.74 -21.72 -18.80
N ALA A 187 -3.81 -22.68 -18.74
CA ALA A 187 -4.13 -24.09 -18.60
C ALA A 187 -4.27 -24.55 -17.13
N GLY A 188 -3.49 -23.98 -16.22
CA GLY A 188 -3.37 -24.44 -14.83
C GLY A 188 -4.02 -23.54 -13.77
N GLY A 189 -4.60 -22.41 -14.16
CA GLY A 189 -5.28 -21.49 -13.25
C GLY A 189 -4.36 -20.90 -12.17
N LEU A 190 -4.90 -20.67 -10.97
CA LEU A 190 -4.18 -20.03 -9.87
C LEU A 190 -2.99 -20.85 -9.34
N GLU A 191 -3.03 -22.18 -9.44
CA GLU A 191 -1.87 -23.02 -9.05
C GLU A 191 -0.67 -22.79 -9.98
N ALA A 192 -0.92 -22.64 -11.29
CA ALA A 192 0.13 -22.30 -12.24
C ALA A 192 0.59 -20.83 -12.10
N LEU A 193 -0.29 -19.93 -11.66
CA LEU A 193 0.09 -18.56 -11.32
C LEU A 193 1.09 -18.52 -10.17
N ASP A 194 0.87 -19.30 -9.11
CA ASP A 194 1.82 -19.38 -7.97
C ASP A 194 3.23 -19.78 -8.44
N LEU A 195 3.35 -20.76 -9.35
CA LEU A 195 4.64 -21.18 -9.90
C LEU A 195 5.32 -20.08 -10.74
N ALA A 196 4.55 -19.33 -11.52
CA ALA A 196 5.09 -18.20 -12.28
C ALA A 196 5.57 -17.08 -11.37
N LEU A 197 4.84 -16.80 -10.28
CA LEU A 197 5.23 -15.82 -9.27
C LEU A 197 6.51 -16.26 -8.53
N ASP A 198 6.62 -17.54 -8.19
CA ASP A 198 7.84 -18.09 -7.57
C ASP A 198 9.07 -17.87 -8.46
N GLU A 199 8.97 -18.10 -9.77
CA GLU A 199 10.05 -17.83 -10.72
C GLU A 199 10.38 -16.33 -10.80
N MET A 200 9.36 -15.47 -10.92
CA MET A 200 9.54 -14.01 -10.97
C MET A 200 10.21 -13.45 -9.71
N MET A 201 9.92 -14.00 -8.54
CA MET A 201 10.52 -13.57 -7.27
C MET A 201 11.99 -13.98 -7.10
N THR A 202 12.57 -14.66 -8.09
CA THR A 202 14.02 -14.92 -8.18
C THR A 202 14.77 -13.93 -9.08
N GLU A 203 14.05 -13.07 -9.82
CA GLU A 203 14.64 -12.11 -10.75
C GLU A 203 15.23 -10.90 -10.02
N ASP A 204 16.35 -10.35 -10.54
CA ASP A 204 16.95 -9.12 -9.99
C ASP A 204 15.96 -7.95 -9.96
N ALA A 205 15.09 -7.84 -10.97
CA ALA A 205 14.06 -6.81 -11.06
C ALA A 205 13.04 -6.86 -9.89
N PHE A 206 12.74 -8.06 -9.37
CA PHE A 206 11.87 -8.20 -8.21
C PHE A 206 12.49 -7.60 -6.96
N TYR A 207 13.78 -7.84 -6.73
CA TYR A 207 14.47 -7.27 -5.57
C TYR A 207 14.61 -5.75 -5.67
N GLU A 208 14.83 -5.20 -6.87
CA GLU A 208 14.76 -3.75 -7.10
C GLU A 208 13.38 -3.19 -6.73
N ARG A 209 12.31 -3.87 -7.15
CA ARG A 209 10.94 -3.49 -6.80
C ARG A 209 10.69 -3.56 -5.30
N LEU A 210 11.19 -4.59 -4.62
CA LEU A 210 11.06 -4.75 -3.17
C LEU A 210 11.76 -3.61 -2.42
N ILE A 211 12.98 -3.24 -2.85
CA ILE A 211 13.71 -2.08 -2.32
C ILE A 211 12.88 -0.79 -2.51
N GLU A 212 12.23 -0.61 -3.66
CA GLU A 212 11.35 0.54 -3.88
C GLU A 212 10.16 0.57 -2.92
N VAL A 213 9.48 -0.57 -2.70
CA VAL A 213 8.37 -0.68 -1.74
C VAL A 213 8.84 -0.28 -0.35
N TYR A 214 9.92 -0.87 0.15
CA TYR A 214 10.39 -0.58 1.50
C TYR A 214 11.00 0.82 1.63
N ASN A 215 11.54 1.41 0.56
CA ASN A 215 12.03 2.79 0.61
C ASN A 215 10.90 3.82 0.79
N ASP A 216 9.68 3.52 0.36
CA ASP A 216 8.52 4.40 0.65
C ASP A 216 8.28 4.55 2.17
N HIS A 217 8.79 3.61 2.97
CA HIS A 217 8.68 3.61 4.43
C HIS A 217 10.01 3.97 5.12
N PHE A 218 11.12 3.36 4.71
CA PHE A 218 12.44 3.58 5.33
C PHE A 218 13.04 4.93 4.92
N LEU A 219 12.73 5.41 3.71
CA LEU A 219 13.08 6.74 3.21
C LEU A 219 14.59 7.05 3.28
N THR A 220 15.45 6.04 3.15
CA THR A 220 16.91 6.18 3.20
C THR A 220 17.50 6.62 1.86
N ASP A 221 16.78 6.48 0.75
CA ASP A 221 17.19 7.01 -0.57
C ASP A 221 17.35 8.54 -0.56
N ARG A 222 16.87 9.22 0.48
CA ARG A 222 17.16 10.63 0.79
C ARG A 222 18.65 10.94 0.68
N TYR A 223 19.51 9.99 1.04
CA TYR A 223 20.94 10.17 1.17
C TYR A 223 21.74 9.72 -0.07
N LEU A 224 21.08 9.45 -1.20
CA LEU A 224 21.76 9.05 -2.45
C LEU A 224 22.58 10.19 -3.09
N THR A 225 22.28 11.44 -2.76
CA THR A 225 22.95 12.60 -3.39
C THR A 225 24.36 12.80 -2.85
N GLY A 226 25.34 12.91 -3.74
CA GLY A 226 26.71 13.25 -3.38
C GLY A 226 27.36 12.23 -2.43
N VAL A 227 27.65 12.67 -1.21
CA VAL A 227 28.22 11.86 -0.11
C VAL A 227 27.35 11.94 1.15
N ASP A 228 26.08 12.30 1.01
CA ASP A 228 25.18 12.59 2.14
C ASP A 228 25.08 11.44 3.16
N ALA A 229 25.15 10.18 2.72
CA ALA A 229 25.12 9.02 3.61
C ALA A 229 26.46 8.83 4.34
N ILE A 230 27.57 9.01 3.62
CA ILE A 230 28.93 8.92 4.16
C ILE A 230 29.18 10.04 5.20
N ASP A 231 28.62 11.23 4.97
CA ASP A 231 28.74 12.38 5.85
C ASP A 231 28.11 12.15 7.24
N LEU A 232 27.15 11.22 7.34
CA LEU A 232 26.54 10.79 8.61
C LEU A 232 27.46 9.90 9.45
N LEU A 233 28.44 9.25 8.82
CA LEU A 233 29.41 8.39 9.50
C LEU A 233 30.48 9.24 10.18
N ASP A 234 30.76 8.96 11.45
CA ASP A 234 31.78 9.68 12.21
C ASP A 234 33.20 9.28 11.77
N GLY A 235 34.09 10.26 11.59
CA GLY A 235 35.45 10.01 11.09
C GLY A 235 36.37 9.33 12.11
N GLU A 236 36.06 9.38 13.40
CA GLU A 236 36.81 8.62 14.41
C GLU A 236 36.43 7.14 14.41
N ASP A 237 35.13 6.85 14.24
CA ASP A 237 34.62 5.47 14.16
C ASP A 237 34.93 4.83 12.79
N TYR A 238 34.85 5.61 11.71
CA TYR A 238 35.04 5.15 10.33
C TYR A 238 36.10 6.00 9.60
N PRO A 239 37.40 5.79 9.90
CA PRO A 239 38.48 6.60 9.33
C PRO A 239 38.64 6.43 7.81
N ASN A 240 38.14 5.32 7.25
CA ASN A 240 38.22 5.02 5.81
C ASN A 240 37.01 5.55 5.01
N ARG A 241 36.11 6.35 5.61
CA ARG A 241 34.83 6.72 4.97
C ARG A 241 34.96 7.47 3.64
N TYR A 242 36.09 8.12 3.38
CA TYR A 242 36.43 8.75 2.09
C TYR A 242 37.59 8.06 1.35
N TRP A 243 37.71 6.72 1.44
CA TRP A 243 38.80 5.96 0.83
C TRP A 243 39.02 6.27 -0.67
N PHE A 244 37.94 6.58 -1.41
CA PHE A 244 37.98 6.91 -2.83
C PHE A 244 38.77 8.18 -3.14
N GLU A 245 38.99 9.09 -2.18
CA GLU A 245 39.81 10.28 -2.39
C GLU A 245 41.28 9.95 -2.67
N ALA A 246 41.73 8.74 -2.30
CA ALA A 246 43.05 8.24 -2.66
C ALA A 246 43.13 7.73 -4.12
N VAL A 247 42.01 7.59 -4.83
CA VAL A 247 41.98 7.16 -6.23
C VAL A 247 42.41 8.33 -7.13
N GLU A 248 43.51 8.14 -7.86
CA GLU A 248 44.10 9.20 -8.70
C GLU A 248 43.22 9.56 -9.90
N ASP A 249 42.74 8.54 -10.62
CA ASP A 249 41.88 8.72 -11.79
C ASP A 249 40.54 9.35 -11.37
N LYS A 250 40.19 10.47 -12.02
CA LYS A 250 39.01 11.25 -11.64
C LYS A 250 37.72 10.48 -11.90
N ASP A 251 37.58 9.83 -13.04
CA ASP A 251 36.33 9.18 -13.42
C ASP A 251 36.10 7.93 -12.55
N VAL A 252 37.17 7.19 -12.26
CA VAL A 252 37.13 6.06 -11.32
C VAL A 252 36.84 6.54 -9.89
N ARG A 253 37.46 7.63 -9.44
CA ARG A 253 37.18 8.23 -8.12
C ARG A 253 35.73 8.67 -8.01
N ASP A 254 35.22 9.36 -9.03
CA ASP A 254 33.85 9.88 -9.03
C ASP A 254 32.82 8.74 -9.02
N LEU A 255 33.07 7.66 -9.77
CA LEU A 255 32.27 6.45 -9.75
C LEU A 255 32.35 5.72 -8.39
N ALA A 256 33.54 5.56 -7.83
CA ALA A 256 33.74 4.93 -6.52
C ALA A 256 33.04 5.72 -5.41
N ARG A 257 33.12 7.05 -5.43
CA ARG A 257 32.38 7.94 -4.52
C ARG A 257 30.88 7.71 -4.60
N GLN A 258 30.32 7.71 -5.80
CA GLN A 258 28.88 7.49 -6.01
C GLN A 258 28.45 6.10 -5.49
N ARG A 259 29.18 5.05 -5.87
CA ARG A 259 28.88 3.67 -5.46
C ARG A 259 29.01 3.46 -3.95
N SER A 260 30.04 4.03 -3.32
CA SER A 260 30.19 3.99 -1.86
C SER A 260 29.04 4.70 -1.15
N ASN A 261 28.63 5.88 -1.62
CA ASN A 261 27.52 6.62 -1.00
C ASN A 261 26.20 5.86 -1.14
N GLN A 262 25.90 5.35 -2.35
CA GLN A 262 24.70 4.55 -2.60
C GLN A 262 24.66 3.29 -1.74
N ALA A 263 25.79 2.58 -1.63
CA ALA A 263 25.88 1.36 -0.83
C ALA A 263 25.60 1.63 0.66
N VAL A 264 26.19 2.68 1.22
CA VAL A 264 25.93 3.06 2.61
C VAL A 264 24.46 3.47 2.80
N ALA A 265 23.91 4.27 1.88
CA ALA A 265 22.53 4.75 1.95
C ALA A 265 21.48 3.62 1.92
N ARG A 266 21.74 2.56 1.15
CA ARG A 266 20.79 1.48 0.88
C ARG A 266 20.99 0.22 1.70
N GLU A 267 22.01 0.15 2.55
CA GLU A 267 22.30 -1.02 3.40
C GLU A 267 21.07 -1.66 4.04
N ALA A 268 20.20 -0.86 4.68
CA ALA A 268 18.99 -1.36 5.35
C ALA A 268 17.93 -1.90 4.36
N LEU A 269 17.83 -1.31 3.17
CA LEU A 269 16.93 -1.78 2.10
C LEU A 269 17.47 -3.05 1.45
N GLU A 270 18.80 -3.14 1.32
CA GLU A 270 19.48 -4.32 0.76
C GLU A 270 19.45 -5.49 1.73
N LEU A 271 19.36 -5.25 3.04
CA LEU A 271 19.05 -6.31 4.01
C LEU A 271 17.66 -6.92 3.75
N VAL A 272 16.65 -6.11 3.44
CA VAL A 272 15.30 -6.60 3.08
C VAL A 272 15.38 -7.50 1.84
N ALA A 273 16.04 -7.02 0.78
CA ALA A 273 16.25 -7.80 -0.44
C ALA A 273 17.06 -9.08 -0.18
N HIS A 274 18.11 -9.01 0.64
CA HIS A 274 18.97 -10.15 0.98
C HIS A 274 18.20 -11.25 1.71
N VAL A 275 17.37 -10.91 2.69
CA VAL A 275 16.58 -11.88 3.45
C VAL A 275 15.64 -12.65 2.50
N VAL A 276 14.92 -11.94 1.63
CA VAL A 276 14.01 -12.57 0.65
C VAL A 276 14.78 -13.36 -0.41
N ARG A 277 15.89 -12.83 -0.93
CA ARG A 277 16.73 -13.49 -1.94
C ARG A 277 17.31 -14.82 -1.48
N ASN A 278 17.47 -15.01 -0.18
CA ASN A 278 18.07 -16.20 0.41
C ASN A 278 17.04 -17.11 1.12
N ASP A 279 15.75 -16.95 0.83
CA ASP A 279 14.64 -17.73 1.42
C ASP A 279 14.71 -17.80 2.96
N ARG A 280 15.03 -16.66 3.59
CA ARG A 280 15.16 -16.57 5.06
C ARG A 280 13.90 -16.00 5.70
N PRO A 281 13.63 -16.32 6.98
CA PRO A 281 12.52 -15.73 7.71
C PRO A 281 12.61 -14.22 7.69
N PHE A 282 11.51 -13.56 7.31
CA PHE A 282 11.51 -12.11 7.16
C PHE A 282 11.75 -11.36 8.48
N THR A 283 11.57 -12.02 9.62
CA THR A 283 11.97 -11.53 10.96
C THR A 283 13.46 -11.20 11.05
N GLU A 284 14.29 -11.73 10.16
CA GLU A 284 15.73 -11.47 10.09
C GLU A 284 16.06 -9.99 9.79
N ILE A 285 15.15 -9.23 9.18
CA ILE A 285 15.36 -7.78 8.98
C ILE A 285 15.57 -7.02 10.31
N LEU A 286 15.08 -7.57 11.43
CA LEU A 286 15.27 -7.01 12.78
C LEU A 286 16.29 -7.80 13.60
N THR A 287 16.43 -9.11 13.37
CA THR A 287 17.28 -9.98 14.19
C THR A 287 18.68 -10.22 13.64
N ALA A 288 18.96 -9.81 12.41
CA ALA A 288 20.27 -9.96 11.79
C ALA A 288 21.38 -9.45 12.72
N ASP A 289 22.33 -10.33 13.05
CA ASP A 289 23.47 -10.02 13.91
C ASP A 289 24.67 -9.50 13.09
N TYR A 290 24.37 -8.98 11.89
CA TYR A 290 25.28 -8.48 10.88
C TYR A 290 24.65 -7.29 10.14
N THR A 291 25.47 -6.63 9.35
CA THR A 291 25.06 -5.65 8.33
C THR A 291 25.45 -6.14 6.94
N LEU A 292 24.83 -5.60 5.89
CA LEU A 292 25.16 -5.88 4.50
C LEU A 292 26.21 -4.90 4.00
N VAL A 293 27.26 -5.43 3.38
CA VAL A 293 28.27 -4.63 2.70
C VAL A 293 28.48 -5.11 1.29
N ASN A 294 28.73 -4.19 0.37
CA ASN A 294 29.21 -4.50 -0.98
C ASN A 294 30.70 -4.11 -1.08
N PRO A 295 31.37 -4.31 -2.23
CA PRO A 295 32.79 -3.97 -2.37
C PRO A 295 33.13 -2.52 -2.03
N TYR A 296 32.16 -1.60 -2.14
CA TYR A 296 32.32 -0.17 -1.93
C TYR A 296 32.05 0.27 -0.49
N SER A 297 30.99 -0.23 0.16
CA SER A 297 30.71 0.07 1.57
C SER A 297 31.63 -0.69 2.52
N ALA A 298 32.16 -1.86 2.13
CA ALA A 298 33.18 -2.57 2.91
C ALA A 298 34.44 -1.72 3.13
N GLN A 299 34.87 -0.97 2.10
CA GLN A 299 35.99 -0.02 2.20
C GLN A 299 35.66 1.14 3.14
N VAL A 300 34.45 1.70 3.04
CA VAL A 300 33.97 2.80 3.92
C VAL A 300 34.02 2.37 5.38
N TYR A 301 33.48 1.20 5.70
CA TYR A 301 33.44 0.65 7.06
C TYR A 301 34.76 0.06 7.53
N GLY A 302 35.74 -0.12 6.63
CA GLY A 302 37.03 -0.71 6.96
C GLY A 302 36.96 -2.19 7.36
N VAL A 303 35.99 -2.93 6.80
CA VAL A 303 35.82 -4.37 7.05
C VAL A 303 36.47 -5.21 5.95
N ASP A 304 37.10 -6.32 6.34
CA ASP A 304 37.71 -7.29 5.41
C ASP A 304 36.66 -8.33 4.97
N ALA A 305 35.81 -7.93 4.02
CA ALA A 305 34.80 -8.78 3.40
C ALA A 305 35.31 -9.36 2.07
N LYS A 306 34.85 -10.57 1.73
CA LYS A 306 35.26 -11.29 0.51
C LYS A 306 34.16 -11.25 -0.54
N PHE A 307 34.54 -10.87 -1.75
CA PHE A 307 33.66 -10.72 -2.91
C PHE A 307 34.13 -11.62 -4.04
N ARG A 308 33.20 -12.17 -4.84
CA ARG A 308 33.53 -12.90 -6.06
C ARG A 308 34.03 -11.94 -7.14
N ASP A 309 33.38 -10.78 -7.26
CA ASP A 309 33.78 -9.68 -8.12
C ASP A 309 33.91 -8.38 -7.31
N PRO A 310 35.14 -7.95 -6.98
CA PRO A 310 35.38 -6.70 -6.24
C PRO A 310 34.94 -5.42 -6.98
N SER A 311 34.49 -5.51 -8.24
CA SER A 311 33.99 -4.38 -9.03
C SER A 311 32.47 -4.34 -9.17
N ASP A 312 31.78 -5.38 -8.70
CA ASP A 312 30.33 -5.52 -8.79
C ASP A 312 29.63 -4.78 -7.63
N PRO A 313 28.92 -3.67 -7.89
CA PRO A 313 28.23 -2.94 -6.85
C PRO A 313 26.96 -3.63 -6.33
N SER A 314 26.44 -4.66 -7.01
CA SER A 314 25.27 -5.42 -6.56
C SER A 314 25.63 -6.70 -5.81
N GLU A 315 26.92 -7.02 -5.66
CA GLU A 315 27.35 -8.12 -4.80
C GLU A 315 27.36 -7.69 -3.33
N TRP A 316 26.34 -8.12 -2.58
CA TRP A 316 26.24 -7.87 -1.15
C TRP A 316 26.60 -9.10 -0.32
N VAL A 317 27.32 -8.89 0.78
CA VAL A 317 27.71 -9.95 1.72
C VAL A 317 27.52 -9.47 3.16
N GLU A 318 27.32 -10.43 4.05
CA GLU A 318 27.16 -10.17 5.48
C GLU A 318 28.50 -9.81 6.12
N ALA A 319 28.52 -8.78 6.96
CA ALA A 319 29.68 -8.36 7.73
C ALA A 319 29.30 -7.89 9.13
N LYS A 320 30.23 -8.01 10.07
CA LYS A 320 30.05 -7.50 11.45
C LYS A 320 30.95 -6.30 11.69
N LEU A 321 30.34 -5.17 11.98
CA LEU A 321 31.06 -3.98 12.43
C LEU A 321 31.57 -4.18 13.87
N PRO A 322 32.87 -3.96 14.16
CA PRO A 322 33.44 -4.15 15.49
C PRO A 322 32.77 -3.27 16.55
N GLY A 323 32.47 -3.87 17.72
CA GLY A 323 31.93 -3.13 18.87
C GLY A 323 30.46 -2.71 18.74
N ILE A 324 29.76 -3.17 17.69
CA ILE A 324 28.34 -2.91 17.49
C ILE A 324 27.52 -4.19 17.78
N PRO A 325 26.54 -4.15 18.71
CA PRO A 325 25.56 -5.21 18.87
C PRO A 325 24.49 -5.05 17.78
N HIS A 326 24.67 -5.76 16.67
CA HIS A 326 23.76 -5.70 15.52
C HIS A 326 22.36 -6.24 15.84
N SER A 327 21.37 -5.63 15.20
CA SER A 327 19.95 -6.01 15.21
C SER A 327 19.29 -5.46 13.94
N GLY A 328 19.78 -5.93 12.80
CA GLY A 328 19.32 -5.55 11.46
C GLY A 328 19.10 -4.04 11.29
N VAL A 329 17.94 -3.69 10.74
CA VAL A 329 17.56 -2.30 10.43
C VAL A 329 17.62 -1.37 11.64
N LEU A 330 17.28 -1.85 12.85
CA LEU A 330 17.26 -1.03 14.07
C LEU A 330 18.64 -0.56 14.52
N THR A 331 19.70 -1.15 13.96
CA THR A 331 21.10 -0.81 14.22
C THR A 331 21.82 -0.23 13.01
N SER A 332 21.10 -0.07 11.88
CA SER A 332 21.63 0.63 10.72
C SER A 332 21.82 2.11 11.05
N GLN A 333 23.05 2.59 10.91
CA GLN A 333 23.36 3.98 11.24
C GLN A 333 22.60 4.96 10.34
N ILE A 334 22.34 4.61 9.09
CA ILE A 334 21.59 5.46 8.16
C ILE A 334 20.11 5.50 8.54
N TRP A 335 19.50 4.36 8.87
CA TRP A 335 18.11 4.32 9.35
C TRP A 335 17.93 5.12 10.65
N LEU A 336 18.87 4.98 11.60
CA LEU A 336 18.87 5.73 12.86
C LEU A 336 19.05 7.25 12.69
N ASN A 337 19.73 7.69 11.63
CA ASN A 337 19.84 9.11 11.27
C ASN A 337 18.62 9.60 10.48
N ARG A 338 17.97 8.72 9.71
CA ARG A 338 16.74 9.05 8.99
C ARG A 338 15.60 9.36 9.95
N PHE A 339 15.57 8.67 11.08
CA PHE A 339 14.64 8.89 12.19
C PHE A 339 15.41 9.39 13.41
N PRO A 340 15.76 10.70 13.45
CA PRO A 340 16.72 11.22 14.40
C PRO A 340 16.17 11.25 15.82
N THR A 341 17.08 11.35 16.79
CA THR A 341 16.74 11.64 18.18
C THR A 341 17.37 12.94 18.66
N THR A 342 16.73 13.59 19.64
CA THR A 342 17.20 14.82 20.26
C THR A 342 17.26 14.66 21.79
N PRO A 343 17.99 15.52 22.52
CA PRO A 343 18.03 15.48 23.98
C PRO A 343 16.67 15.62 24.67
N THR A 344 15.68 16.21 23.98
CA THR A 344 14.31 16.39 24.50
C THR A 344 13.38 15.23 24.11
N ASN A 345 13.55 14.66 22.91
CA ASN A 345 12.71 13.56 22.44
C ASN A 345 13.18 12.19 22.98
N ARG A 346 14.48 12.00 23.25
CA ARG A 346 15.04 10.80 23.92
C ARG A 346 14.52 9.48 23.33
N ASN A 347 14.75 9.30 22.03
CA ASN A 347 14.32 8.20 21.17
C ASN A 347 12.82 8.00 20.94
N ARG A 348 11.92 8.83 21.48
CA ARG A 348 10.47 8.69 21.24
C ARG A 348 10.09 8.76 19.75
N HIS A 349 10.80 9.55 18.94
CA HIS A 349 10.59 9.57 17.50
C HIS A 349 10.93 8.24 16.85
N ARG A 350 12.08 7.65 17.17
CA ARG A 350 12.47 6.32 16.69
C ARG A 350 11.48 5.25 17.16
N ALA A 351 11.05 5.31 18.41
CA ALA A 351 10.05 4.40 18.96
C ALA A 351 8.71 4.50 18.20
N ARG A 352 8.23 5.73 17.89
CA ARG A 352 7.06 5.92 17.01
C ARG A 352 7.24 5.18 15.69
N ILE A 353 8.41 5.33 15.06
CA ILE A 353 8.68 4.71 13.76
C ILE A 353 8.78 3.18 13.88
N VAL A 354 9.28 2.65 15.00
CA VAL A 354 9.24 1.21 15.28
C VAL A 354 7.80 0.68 15.35
N PHE A 355 6.90 1.41 16.03
CA PHE A 355 5.48 1.05 16.08
C PHE A 355 4.80 1.10 14.71
N ASP A 356 5.11 2.14 13.94
CA ASP A 356 4.57 2.37 12.60
C ASP A 356 5.02 1.29 11.60
N LEU A 357 6.30 0.94 11.60
CA LEU A 357 6.89 0.05 10.58
C LEU A 357 6.86 -1.44 10.93
N PHE A 358 6.75 -1.78 12.21
CA PHE A 358 6.92 -3.16 12.67
C PHE A 358 5.83 -3.67 13.61
N LEU A 359 4.82 -2.85 13.94
CA LEU A 359 3.76 -3.22 14.87
C LEU A 359 2.37 -2.72 14.44
N ALA A 360 2.18 -2.31 13.17
CA ALA A 360 0.90 -1.88 12.63
C ALA A 360 0.15 -0.87 13.53
N THR A 361 0.90 0.00 14.23
CA THR A 361 0.34 0.88 15.27
C THR A 361 0.74 2.34 15.02
N ASP A 362 -0.23 3.20 14.71
CA ASP A 362 -0.01 4.64 14.68
C ASP A 362 -0.16 5.24 16.08
N VAL A 363 0.97 5.36 16.78
CA VAL A 363 0.98 5.89 18.15
C VAL A 363 0.45 7.32 18.30
N LEU A 364 0.30 8.08 17.19
CA LEU A 364 -0.25 9.42 17.23
C LEU A 364 -1.78 9.45 17.23
N GLU A 365 -2.42 8.34 16.87
CA GLU A 365 -3.89 8.19 16.83
C GLU A 365 -4.47 7.53 18.08
N LEU A 366 -3.62 6.99 18.96
CA LEU A 366 -4.00 6.37 20.25
C LEU A 366 -4.83 7.26 21.21
N ALA A 367 -4.97 8.55 20.95
CA ALA A 367 -5.77 9.46 21.76
C ALA A 367 -6.26 10.66 20.95
N GLU A 368 -7.45 11.17 21.30
CA GLU A 368 -8.02 12.37 20.69
C GLU A 368 -7.10 13.60 20.88
N ARG A 369 -6.98 14.39 19.80
CA ARG A 369 -6.23 15.64 19.76
C ARG A 369 -7.14 16.77 19.25
N PRO A 370 -6.95 18.02 19.70
CA PRO A 370 -5.84 18.53 20.51
C PRO A 370 -6.02 18.35 22.02
N ILE A 371 -4.91 18.16 22.74
CA ILE A 371 -4.86 18.23 24.20
C ILE A 371 -4.82 19.71 24.61
N ASP A 372 -5.64 20.12 25.58
CA ASP A 372 -5.59 21.48 26.14
C ASP A 372 -4.32 21.67 26.98
N PRO A 373 -3.34 22.47 26.54
CA PRO A 373 -2.09 22.66 27.28
C PRO A 373 -2.30 23.42 28.59
N SER A 374 -3.43 24.10 28.78
CA SER A 374 -3.77 24.81 30.02
C SER A 374 -4.27 23.88 31.12
N ALA A 375 -4.62 22.63 30.79
CA ALA A 375 -5.01 21.59 31.73
C ALA A 375 -3.82 20.79 32.30
N ILE A 376 -2.58 21.11 31.88
CA ILE A 376 -1.36 20.43 32.35
C ILE A 376 -0.88 21.08 33.66
N GLU A 377 -1.22 20.47 34.78
CA GLU A 377 -0.81 20.93 36.12
C GLU A 377 0.33 20.08 36.74
N ASP A 378 0.55 18.88 36.21
CA ASP A 378 1.53 17.91 36.73
C ASP A 378 2.99 18.33 36.46
N PHE A 379 3.89 17.98 37.37
CA PHE A 379 5.32 18.21 37.19
C PHE A 379 5.90 17.28 36.11
N ASN A 380 5.38 16.06 36.00
CA ASN A 380 5.72 15.13 34.93
C ASN A 380 4.46 14.59 34.25
N PRO A 381 3.84 15.38 33.37
CA PRO A 381 2.58 14.99 32.74
C PRO A 381 2.69 13.69 31.95
N THR A 382 3.85 13.39 31.36
CA THR A 382 4.07 12.15 30.61
C THR A 382 3.96 10.87 31.46
N ARG A 383 4.06 10.99 32.79
CA ARG A 383 3.97 9.89 33.75
C ARG A 383 2.72 9.96 34.63
N GLU A 384 2.19 11.16 34.83
CA GLU A 384 1.20 11.46 35.88
C GLU A 384 -0.16 11.84 35.30
N SER A 385 -0.20 12.38 34.07
CA SER A 385 -1.44 12.79 33.41
C SER A 385 -1.97 11.70 32.49
N ASP A 386 -3.23 11.31 32.65
CA ASP A 386 -3.89 10.30 31.82
C ASP A 386 -3.85 10.67 30.32
N ALA A 387 -4.00 11.97 30.01
CA ALA A 387 -3.96 12.49 28.64
C ALA A 387 -2.61 12.29 27.93
N CYS A 388 -1.51 12.13 28.68
CA CYS A 388 -0.18 11.93 28.12
C CYS A 388 0.33 10.50 28.31
N THR A 389 -0.02 9.85 29.42
CA THR A 389 0.42 8.48 29.71
C THR A 389 -0.10 7.47 28.68
N VAL A 390 -1.24 7.73 28.03
CA VAL A 390 -1.80 6.95 26.90
C VAL A 390 -0.78 6.59 25.82
N CYS A 391 0.01 7.56 25.38
CA CYS A 391 1.10 7.28 24.44
C CYS A 391 2.40 6.96 25.19
N HIS A 392 2.69 7.66 26.29
CA HIS A 392 4.00 7.58 26.93
C HIS A 392 4.30 6.25 27.61
N ALA A 393 3.31 5.56 28.16
CA ALA A 393 3.47 4.23 28.72
C ALA A 393 3.88 3.19 27.65
N ASN A 394 3.50 3.41 26.39
CA ASN A 394 3.81 2.54 25.27
C ASN A 394 5.14 2.92 24.59
N ILE A 395 5.36 4.22 24.35
CA ILE A 395 6.49 4.70 23.54
C ILE A 395 7.80 4.84 24.32
N ASP A 396 7.75 5.21 25.61
CA ASP A 396 8.94 5.43 26.42
C ASP A 396 9.74 4.13 26.65
N PRO A 397 9.13 2.96 26.89
CA PRO A 397 9.87 1.70 27.00
C PRO A 397 10.65 1.33 25.74
N VAL A 398 10.02 1.45 24.56
CA VAL A 398 10.68 1.19 23.27
C VAL A 398 11.79 2.21 23.00
N ALA A 399 11.56 3.47 23.35
CA ALA A 399 12.60 4.51 23.29
C ALA A 399 13.79 4.18 24.20
N GLY A 400 13.52 3.59 25.37
CA GLY A 400 14.51 3.08 26.31
C GLY A 400 15.34 1.93 25.76
N ALA A 401 14.74 1.03 24.97
CA ALA A 401 15.48 -0.05 24.32
C ALA A 401 16.43 0.44 23.20
N LEU A 402 16.24 1.67 22.73
CA LEU A 402 17.13 2.35 21.77
C LEU A 402 18.15 3.29 22.43
N GLN A 403 18.24 3.31 23.77
CA GLN A 403 19.06 4.27 24.53
C GLN A 403 20.56 4.25 24.22
N ASN A 404 21.08 3.15 23.65
CA ASN A 404 22.50 3.01 23.37
C ASN A 404 22.94 3.74 22.09
N TRP A 405 22.01 4.36 21.36
CA TRP A 405 22.26 5.00 20.07
C TRP A 405 22.10 6.52 20.16
N ASP A 406 23.17 7.26 19.90
CA ASP A 406 23.15 8.72 20.00
C ASP A 406 22.41 9.40 18.82
N GLY A 407 22.38 10.74 18.84
CA GLY A 407 21.75 11.56 17.80
C GLY A 407 22.36 11.41 16.41
N ARG A 408 23.56 10.84 16.29
CA ARG A 408 24.25 10.51 15.02
C ARG A 408 24.17 9.01 14.69
N GLY A 409 23.38 8.24 15.44
CA GLY A 409 23.26 6.80 15.27
C GLY A 409 24.52 6.03 15.65
N ARG A 410 25.42 6.60 16.48
CA ARG A 410 26.59 5.88 16.99
C ARG A 410 26.22 5.08 18.22
N TYR A 411 26.79 3.90 18.37
CA TYR A 411 26.67 3.11 19.59
C TYR A 411 27.48 3.77 20.72
N ARG A 412 26.80 4.43 21.64
CA ARG A 412 27.33 5.16 22.81
C ARG A 412 26.38 4.97 24.01
N PRO A 413 26.42 3.80 24.69
CA PRO A 413 25.61 3.55 25.88
C PRO A 413 25.77 4.65 26.95
N PRO A 414 24.66 5.17 27.53
CA PRO A 414 24.74 6.26 28.50
C PRO A 414 25.34 5.79 29.84
N GLU A 415 26.37 6.51 30.31
CA GLU A 415 27.06 6.22 31.58
C GLU A 415 26.09 6.21 32.78
N MET A 416 25.21 7.21 32.84
CA MET A 416 24.20 7.36 33.91
C MET A 416 22.97 6.46 33.73
N GLY A 417 22.90 5.69 32.63
CA GLY A 417 21.75 4.86 32.30
C GLY A 417 20.55 5.64 31.78
N TRP A 418 19.37 5.01 31.89
CA TRP A 418 18.11 5.56 31.41
C TRP A 418 17.60 6.69 32.31
N TYR A 419 16.76 7.55 31.74
CA TYR A 419 16.14 8.69 32.39
C TYR A 419 15.09 8.24 33.44
N PRO A 420 15.32 8.45 34.75
CA PRO A 420 14.41 7.97 35.80
C PRO A 420 13.00 8.59 35.76
N GLU A 421 12.87 9.74 35.12
CA GLU A 421 11.60 10.45 34.92
C GLU A 421 10.75 9.92 33.76
N MET A 422 11.25 8.95 32.99
CA MET A 422 10.50 8.27 31.91
C MET A 422 10.10 6.86 32.34
N PHE A 423 9.16 6.22 31.63
CA PHE A 423 8.89 4.80 31.85
C PHE A 423 10.16 3.97 31.58
N ALA A 424 10.30 2.86 32.31
CA ALA A 424 11.48 2.01 32.22
C ALA A 424 11.64 1.42 30.81
N PRO A 425 12.88 1.20 30.30
CA PRO A 425 13.10 0.52 29.03
C PRO A 425 12.41 -0.84 29.00
N GLY A 426 11.80 -1.21 27.87
CA GLY A 426 10.99 -2.42 27.78
C GLY A 426 10.15 -2.48 26.52
N PHE A 427 9.19 -3.41 26.50
CA PHE A 427 8.21 -3.60 25.44
C PHE A 427 6.90 -4.14 26.03
N GLY A 428 5.78 -3.45 25.82
CA GLY A 428 4.53 -3.76 26.52
C GLY A 428 4.74 -3.77 28.03
N ASP A 429 4.28 -4.83 28.70
CA ASP A 429 4.46 -5.03 30.15
C ASP A 429 5.84 -5.60 30.53
N ALA A 430 6.66 -5.99 29.55
CA ALA A 430 7.98 -6.56 29.80
C ALA A 430 9.03 -5.47 29.97
N GLU A 431 9.59 -5.34 31.17
CA GLU A 431 10.77 -4.50 31.40
C GLU A 431 12.05 -5.15 30.84
N LEU A 432 12.97 -4.32 30.34
CA LEU A 432 14.27 -4.74 29.85
C LEU A 432 15.08 -5.40 30.99
N PRO A 433 15.55 -6.65 30.84
CA PRO A 433 16.37 -7.29 31.84
C PRO A 433 17.69 -6.53 32.08
N ALA A 434 18.11 -6.43 33.35
CA ALA A 434 19.33 -5.68 33.71
C ALA A 434 20.60 -6.18 32.98
N GLY A 435 20.67 -7.47 32.66
CA GLY A 435 21.78 -8.07 31.89
C GLY A 435 21.80 -7.70 30.40
N GLU A 436 20.68 -7.23 29.85
CA GLU A 436 20.52 -6.91 28.43
C GLU A 436 20.75 -5.43 28.12
N LYS A 437 21.19 -4.62 29.10
CA LYS A 437 21.35 -3.16 28.93
C LYS A 437 22.19 -2.79 27.69
N PHE A 438 23.24 -3.56 27.37
CA PHE A 438 24.10 -3.30 26.21
C PHE A 438 23.54 -3.86 24.89
N ASN A 439 22.66 -4.87 24.96
CA ASN A 439 22.00 -5.49 23.79
C ASN A 439 20.51 -5.10 23.70
N ALA A 440 20.13 -3.97 24.29
CA ALA A 440 18.73 -3.59 24.47
C ALA A 440 17.93 -3.55 23.15
N THR A 441 18.58 -3.16 22.05
CA THR A 441 17.96 -3.12 20.72
C THR A 441 17.72 -4.53 20.17
N SER A 442 18.67 -5.46 20.31
CA SER A 442 18.48 -6.87 19.93
C SER A 442 17.42 -7.56 20.80
N TRP A 443 17.36 -7.22 22.09
CA TRP A 443 16.28 -7.70 22.97
C TRP A 443 14.91 -7.20 22.51
N LEU A 444 14.80 -5.92 22.12
CA LEU A 444 13.57 -5.34 21.58
C LEU A 444 13.16 -6.03 20.28
N ALA A 445 14.09 -6.24 19.34
CA ALA A 445 13.80 -6.95 18.10
C ALA A 445 13.22 -8.34 18.36
N ALA A 446 13.79 -9.09 19.31
CA ALA A 446 13.27 -10.40 19.70
C ALA A 446 11.85 -10.34 20.27
N ARG A 447 11.44 -9.24 20.93
CA ARG A 447 10.06 -9.05 21.39
C ARG A 447 9.10 -8.68 20.26
N ILE A 448 9.55 -7.84 19.33
CA ILE A 448 8.73 -7.38 18.20
C ILE A 448 8.34 -8.56 17.31
N ILE A 449 9.28 -9.44 16.95
CA ILE A 449 8.99 -10.57 16.06
C ILE A 449 8.10 -11.65 16.70
N GLU A 450 8.01 -11.67 18.03
CA GLU A 450 7.10 -12.54 18.78
C GLU A 450 5.68 -11.96 18.86
N ASP A 451 5.51 -10.67 18.53
CA ASP A 451 4.23 -9.96 18.55
C ASP A 451 3.47 -10.21 17.23
N PRO A 452 2.20 -10.64 17.26
CA PRO A 452 1.40 -10.86 16.04
C PRO A 452 1.31 -9.64 15.13
N ARG A 453 1.43 -8.43 15.70
CA ARG A 453 1.40 -7.18 14.92
C ARG A 453 2.60 -7.02 14.01
N PHE A 454 3.71 -7.74 14.22
CA PHE A 454 4.80 -7.77 13.26
C PHE A 454 4.35 -8.33 11.92
N ALA A 455 3.63 -9.46 11.94
CA ALA A 455 3.10 -10.07 10.72
C ALA A 455 2.11 -9.13 10.02
N ALA A 456 1.14 -8.59 10.76
CA ALA A 456 0.17 -7.62 10.23
C ALA A 456 0.88 -6.41 9.58
N SER A 457 1.86 -5.83 10.27
CA SER A 457 2.60 -4.66 9.77
C SER A 457 3.35 -4.91 8.46
N GLN A 458 3.91 -6.10 8.26
CA GLN A 458 4.58 -6.42 7.01
C GLN A 458 3.60 -6.72 5.89
N VAL A 459 2.47 -7.37 6.20
CA VAL A 459 1.37 -7.55 5.25
C VAL A 459 0.83 -6.19 4.77
N ASP A 460 0.65 -5.23 5.68
CA ASP A 460 0.19 -3.87 5.38
C ASP A 460 1.12 -3.15 4.39
N ILE A 461 2.44 -3.22 4.63
CA ILE A 461 3.45 -2.63 3.74
C ILE A 461 3.41 -3.27 2.35
N VAL A 462 3.35 -4.60 2.26
CA VAL A 462 3.29 -5.30 0.97
C VAL A 462 1.96 -5.03 0.27
N TYR A 463 0.85 -5.02 1.00
CA TYR A 463 -0.48 -4.68 0.49
C TYR A 463 -0.47 -3.31 -0.16
N GLN A 464 -0.03 -2.27 0.57
CA GLN A 464 0.10 -0.93 0.03
C GLN A 464 1.09 -0.87 -1.15
N GLY A 465 2.19 -1.61 -1.07
CA GLY A 465 3.15 -1.75 -2.15
C GLY A 465 2.53 -2.26 -3.44
N LEU A 466 1.67 -3.27 -3.37
CA LEU A 466 1.05 -3.94 -4.52
C LEU A 466 -0.22 -3.24 -5.02
N THR A 467 -1.13 -2.84 -4.12
CA THR A 467 -2.42 -2.20 -4.46
C THR A 467 -2.30 -0.69 -4.62
N GLY A 468 -1.32 -0.06 -3.98
CA GLY A 468 -1.14 1.38 -3.94
C GLY A 468 -2.04 2.13 -2.95
N ALA A 469 -2.90 1.41 -2.23
CA ALA A 469 -3.76 1.95 -1.19
C ALA A 469 -3.25 1.50 0.19
N PRO A 470 -3.17 2.38 1.19
CA PRO A 470 -2.93 1.94 2.56
C PRO A 470 -4.08 1.02 3.01
N PRO A 471 -3.82 0.06 3.93
CA PRO A 471 -4.88 -0.67 4.61
C PRO A 471 -5.91 0.28 5.23
N LEU A 472 -7.17 -0.15 5.22
CA LEU A 472 -8.26 0.57 5.85
C LEU A 472 -8.04 0.65 7.35
N ARG A 473 -8.37 1.81 7.91
CA ARG A 473 -8.52 2.00 9.35
C ARG A 473 -9.99 1.97 9.70
N GLU A 474 -10.29 1.51 10.90
CA GLU A 474 -11.65 1.55 11.39
C GLU A 474 -12.18 2.99 11.42
N PRO A 475 -13.42 3.23 10.96
CA PRO A 475 -14.00 4.56 11.02
C PRO A 475 -14.20 5.00 12.48
N SER A 476 -13.79 6.23 12.80
CA SER A 476 -13.85 6.79 14.16
C SER A 476 -15.00 7.77 14.41
N ASP A 477 -15.78 8.14 13.38
CA ASP A 477 -16.91 9.09 13.48
C ASP A 477 -18.25 8.39 13.20
N PRO A 478 -18.98 7.94 14.25
CA PRO A 478 -20.29 7.31 14.11
C PRO A 478 -21.38 8.22 13.52
N ALA A 479 -21.17 9.54 13.46
CA ALA A 479 -22.11 10.48 12.85
C ALA A 479 -21.94 10.61 11.33
N ALA A 480 -20.86 10.05 10.75
CA ALA A 480 -20.63 10.06 9.31
C ALA A 480 -21.74 9.28 8.57
N PRO A 481 -22.32 9.81 7.48
CA PRO A 481 -23.41 9.15 6.75
C PRO A 481 -23.05 7.75 6.21
N ASP A 482 -21.78 7.53 5.91
CA ASP A 482 -21.20 6.30 5.37
C ASP A 482 -20.47 5.45 6.43
N TYR A 483 -20.60 5.79 7.73
CA TYR A 483 -19.92 5.09 8.84
C TYR A 483 -20.08 3.57 8.78
N LEU A 484 -21.32 3.09 8.66
CA LEU A 484 -21.60 1.65 8.63
C LEU A 484 -21.00 0.97 7.40
N ALA A 485 -21.03 1.63 6.24
CA ALA A 485 -20.45 1.08 5.02
C ALA A 485 -18.92 0.97 5.12
N ARG A 486 -18.28 1.99 5.70
CA ARG A 486 -16.83 1.97 5.98
C ARG A 486 -16.44 0.91 7.00
N LEU A 487 -17.28 0.67 8.01
CA LEU A 487 -17.05 -0.35 9.02
C LEU A 487 -17.05 -1.75 8.36
N VAL A 488 -18.08 -2.05 7.56
CA VAL A 488 -18.16 -3.32 6.81
C VAL A 488 -16.97 -3.49 5.86
N ALA A 489 -16.57 -2.43 5.16
CA ALA A 489 -15.41 -2.47 4.27
C ALA A 489 -14.10 -2.73 5.02
N PHE A 490 -13.92 -2.09 6.18
CA PHE A 490 -12.79 -2.30 7.07
C PHE A 490 -12.76 -3.74 7.58
N GLU A 491 -13.88 -4.27 8.05
CA GLU A 491 -13.97 -5.64 8.59
C GLU A 491 -13.62 -6.68 7.54
N ALA A 492 -14.17 -6.56 6.32
CA ALA A 492 -13.85 -7.46 5.23
C ALA A 492 -12.35 -7.43 4.87
N GLN A 493 -11.75 -6.23 4.82
CA GLN A 493 -10.33 -6.12 4.48
C GLN A 493 -9.45 -6.63 5.62
N ASN A 494 -9.77 -6.27 6.86
CA ASN A 494 -9.02 -6.69 8.03
C ASN A 494 -9.05 -8.22 8.18
N ALA A 495 -10.19 -8.87 7.95
CA ALA A 495 -10.30 -10.32 7.96
C ALA A 495 -9.38 -10.98 6.91
N GLU A 496 -9.35 -10.44 5.69
CA GLU A 496 -8.46 -10.96 4.63
C GLU A 496 -6.98 -10.70 4.93
N LEU A 497 -6.61 -9.49 5.39
CA LEU A 497 -5.21 -9.18 5.73
C LEU A 497 -4.72 -9.97 6.94
N GLN A 498 -5.58 -10.20 7.95
CA GLN A 498 -5.25 -11.04 9.09
C GLN A 498 -5.06 -12.50 8.68
N ARG A 499 -5.91 -13.04 7.80
CA ARG A 499 -5.71 -14.37 7.22
C ARG A 499 -4.34 -14.50 6.54
N ILE A 500 -3.92 -13.47 5.80
CA ILE A 500 -2.61 -13.44 5.15
C ILE A 500 -1.48 -13.33 6.18
N ALA A 501 -1.65 -12.54 7.25
CA ALA A 501 -0.69 -12.42 8.34
C ALA A 501 -0.50 -13.75 9.10
N ASP A 502 -1.58 -14.52 9.29
CA ASP A 502 -1.51 -15.84 9.89
C ASP A 502 -0.72 -16.82 9.00
N LEU A 503 -1.02 -16.85 7.69
CA LEU A 503 -0.25 -17.65 6.71
C LEU A 503 1.23 -17.24 6.66
N PHE A 504 1.52 -15.95 6.79
CA PHE A 504 2.87 -15.44 6.86
C PHE A 504 3.60 -15.97 8.10
N ALA A 505 2.97 -15.94 9.28
CA ALA A 505 3.55 -16.51 10.48
C ALA A 505 3.73 -18.05 10.37
N GLU A 506 2.73 -18.76 9.84
CA GLU A 506 2.76 -20.22 9.65
C GLU A 506 3.84 -20.68 8.66
N SER A 507 4.11 -19.88 7.63
CA SER A 507 5.18 -20.11 6.65
C SER A 507 6.58 -19.78 7.17
N ASN A 508 6.72 -19.57 8.48
CA ASN A 508 7.96 -19.12 9.11
C ASN A 508 8.45 -17.77 8.54
N PHE A 509 7.49 -16.86 8.34
CA PHE A 509 7.69 -15.52 7.82
C PHE A 509 8.29 -15.49 6.40
N ASP A 510 7.76 -16.30 5.48
CA ASP A 510 8.12 -16.23 4.07
C ASP A 510 7.33 -15.10 3.37
N LEU A 511 8.03 -14.02 2.96
CA LEU A 511 7.39 -12.87 2.32
C LEU A 511 6.79 -13.22 0.96
N ALA A 512 7.29 -14.26 0.28
CA ALA A 512 6.73 -14.71 -1.00
C ALA A 512 5.27 -15.18 -0.83
N VAL A 513 4.92 -15.76 0.32
CA VAL A 513 3.53 -16.14 0.64
C VAL A 513 2.63 -14.92 0.68
N VAL A 514 3.04 -13.85 1.36
CA VAL A 514 2.28 -12.59 1.45
C VAL A 514 2.01 -12.01 0.06
N ILE A 515 3.03 -11.94 -0.79
CA ILE A 515 2.92 -11.41 -2.15
C ILE A 515 1.93 -12.25 -2.98
N LYS A 516 2.06 -13.59 -2.95
CA LYS A 516 1.17 -14.48 -3.70
C LYS A 516 -0.28 -14.38 -3.24
N GLU A 517 -0.52 -14.36 -1.93
CA GLU A 517 -1.88 -14.27 -1.39
C GLU A 517 -2.53 -12.91 -1.72
N ILE A 518 -1.79 -11.80 -1.64
CA ILE A 518 -2.32 -10.49 -2.05
C ILE A 518 -2.64 -10.49 -3.56
N VAL A 519 -1.76 -11.01 -4.42
CA VAL A 519 -1.99 -11.08 -5.88
C VAL A 519 -3.24 -11.91 -6.21
N LYS A 520 -3.50 -12.98 -5.46
CA LYS A 520 -4.69 -13.84 -5.63
C LYS A 520 -5.97 -13.25 -5.02
N SER A 521 -5.84 -12.29 -4.11
CA SER A 521 -6.98 -11.70 -3.38
C SER A 521 -7.94 -10.93 -4.29
N PRO A 522 -9.22 -10.82 -3.91
CA PRO A 522 -10.18 -9.96 -4.61
C PRO A 522 -9.77 -8.48 -4.65
N TYR A 523 -9.05 -7.98 -3.63
CA TYR A 523 -8.58 -6.58 -3.61
C TYR A 523 -7.59 -6.27 -4.73
N TYR A 524 -6.74 -7.23 -5.11
CA TYR A 524 -5.81 -7.05 -6.22
C TYR A 524 -6.47 -7.25 -7.59
N ARG A 525 -7.50 -8.12 -7.66
CA ARG A 525 -8.10 -8.62 -8.89
C ARG A 525 -9.43 -7.98 -9.26
N ALA A 526 -10.08 -7.22 -8.38
CA ALA A 526 -11.39 -6.65 -8.66
C ALA A 526 -11.35 -5.69 -9.88
N LYS A 527 -12.02 -6.09 -10.96
CA LYS A 527 -12.03 -5.39 -12.26
C LYS A 527 -13.32 -4.60 -12.49
N ARG A 528 -14.46 -5.16 -12.07
CA ARG A 528 -15.79 -4.55 -12.30
C ARG A 528 -16.78 -4.92 -11.21
N PHE A 529 -17.82 -4.12 -11.05
CA PHE A 529 -18.98 -4.42 -10.24
C PHE A 529 -20.22 -4.42 -11.14
N ASP A 530 -20.93 -5.54 -11.21
CA ASP A 530 -22.10 -5.71 -12.08
C ASP A 530 -23.26 -6.36 -11.30
N PRO A 531 -24.00 -5.57 -10.51
CA PRO A 531 -25.05 -6.10 -9.66
C PRO A 531 -26.37 -6.39 -10.38
N GLY A 532 -26.48 -6.08 -11.68
CA GLY A 532 -27.71 -6.27 -12.45
C GLY A 532 -28.89 -5.38 -12.01
N TRP A 533 -28.63 -4.29 -11.29
CA TRP A 533 -29.66 -3.37 -10.80
C TRP A 533 -30.37 -2.63 -11.93
N THR A 534 -31.69 -2.49 -11.78
CA THR A 534 -32.53 -1.59 -12.56
C THR A 534 -32.22 -0.11 -12.25
N GLU A 535 -32.64 0.82 -13.11
CA GLU A 535 -32.45 2.27 -12.88
C GLU A 535 -33.05 2.73 -11.53
N GLU A 536 -34.19 2.16 -11.12
CA GLU A 536 -34.83 2.48 -9.82
C GLU A 536 -34.01 1.97 -8.63
N GLU A 537 -33.41 0.77 -8.75
CA GLU A 537 -32.57 0.19 -7.70
C GLU A 537 -31.26 0.96 -7.53
N GLN A 538 -30.66 1.45 -8.62
CA GLN A 538 -29.42 2.23 -8.60
C GLN A 538 -29.54 3.53 -7.78
N GLU A 539 -30.72 4.14 -7.77
CA GLU A 539 -31.00 5.37 -7.01
C GLU A 539 -31.38 5.10 -5.54
N SER A 540 -31.45 3.84 -5.12
CA SER A 540 -31.85 3.47 -3.76
C SER A 540 -30.74 3.70 -2.72
N ALA A 541 -31.13 3.92 -1.47
CA ALA A 541 -30.19 4.05 -0.36
C ALA A 541 -29.38 2.76 -0.10
N ALA A 542 -29.93 1.59 -0.46
CA ALA A 542 -29.23 0.31 -0.36
C ALA A 542 -28.13 0.20 -1.41
N ALA A 543 -28.41 0.62 -2.65
CA ALA A 543 -27.41 0.68 -3.71
C ALA A 543 -26.27 1.65 -3.35
N GLN A 544 -26.59 2.85 -2.85
CA GLN A 544 -25.56 3.79 -2.40
C GLN A 544 -24.69 3.21 -1.29
N ARG A 545 -25.30 2.59 -0.26
CA ARG A 545 -24.55 1.93 0.82
C ARG A 545 -23.61 0.85 0.29
N ARG A 546 -24.08 0.03 -0.66
CA ARG A 546 -23.28 -1.03 -1.27
C ARG A 546 -22.11 -0.47 -2.11
N LEU A 547 -22.30 0.66 -2.77
CA LEU A 547 -21.21 1.35 -3.46
C LEU A 547 -20.20 1.93 -2.47
N ASP A 548 -20.66 2.47 -1.34
CA ASP A 548 -19.79 2.99 -0.28
C ASP A 548 -18.98 1.85 0.38
N GLU A 549 -19.60 0.67 0.59
CA GLU A 549 -18.94 -0.54 1.08
C GLU A 549 -17.81 -0.99 0.14
N LEU A 550 -18.04 -0.93 -1.17
CA LEU A 550 -17.09 -1.38 -2.20
C LEU A 550 -16.13 -0.27 -2.68
N ALA A 551 -16.23 0.96 -2.16
CA ALA A 551 -15.35 2.06 -2.52
C ALA A 551 -13.84 1.75 -2.45
N PRO A 552 -13.33 0.93 -1.50
CA PRO A 552 -11.91 0.56 -1.45
C PRO A 552 -11.54 -0.63 -2.33
N VAL A 553 -12.50 -1.23 -3.03
CA VAL A 553 -12.30 -2.42 -3.89
C VAL A 553 -12.08 -1.98 -5.33
N GLY A 554 -10.89 -2.26 -5.87
CA GLY A 554 -10.62 -2.00 -7.28
C GLY A 554 -9.16 -2.20 -7.66
N THR A 555 -8.94 -2.57 -8.92
CA THR A 555 -7.62 -2.84 -9.45
C THR A 555 -6.87 -1.57 -9.87
N ALA A 556 -7.56 -0.50 -10.28
CA ALA A 556 -6.94 0.60 -11.02
C ALA A 556 -6.15 1.58 -10.13
N ARG A 557 -4.83 1.40 -10.04
CA ARG A 557 -3.91 2.31 -9.35
C ARG A 557 -3.08 3.12 -10.34
N TRP A 558 -2.99 4.43 -10.15
CA TRP A 558 -2.05 5.25 -10.93
C TRP A 558 -0.61 4.77 -10.73
N LEU A 559 0.06 4.47 -11.84
CA LEU A 559 1.43 3.93 -11.80
C LEU A 559 2.42 4.96 -11.28
N THR A 560 3.37 4.49 -10.47
CA THR A 560 4.51 5.32 -10.06
C THR A 560 5.41 5.62 -11.26
N PRO A 561 6.27 6.67 -11.20
CA PRO A 561 7.20 6.95 -12.29
C PRO A 561 8.11 5.76 -12.62
N GLU A 562 8.57 5.04 -11.59
CA GLU A 562 9.39 3.84 -11.73
C GLU A 562 8.63 2.70 -12.46
N GLN A 563 7.38 2.43 -12.06
CA GLN A 563 6.56 1.39 -12.69
C GLN A 563 6.17 1.75 -14.12
N LEU A 564 5.78 3.01 -14.37
CA LEU A 564 5.39 3.46 -15.70
C LEU A 564 6.57 3.40 -16.69
N GLU A 565 7.76 3.83 -16.28
CA GLU A 565 8.94 3.73 -17.15
C GLU A 565 9.24 2.27 -17.53
N ARG A 566 9.16 1.34 -16.57
CA ARG A 566 9.31 -0.10 -16.86
C ARG A 566 8.21 -0.61 -17.79
N LYS A 567 6.95 -0.22 -17.59
CA LYS A 567 5.83 -0.57 -18.48
C LYS A 567 6.05 -0.03 -19.90
N ILE A 568 6.50 1.22 -20.07
CA ILE A 568 6.84 1.81 -21.37
C ILE A 568 7.90 0.95 -22.08
N VAL A 569 8.96 0.56 -21.39
CA VAL A 569 10.03 -0.29 -21.95
C VAL A 569 9.51 -1.69 -22.27
N ALA A 570 8.72 -2.30 -21.39
CA ALA A 570 8.17 -3.64 -21.58
C ALA A 570 7.28 -3.72 -22.83
N VAL A 571 6.41 -2.73 -23.00
CA VAL A 571 5.43 -2.65 -24.09
C VAL A 571 6.07 -2.23 -25.40
N THR A 572 6.85 -1.15 -25.40
CA THR A 572 7.38 -0.55 -26.64
C THR A 572 8.78 -1.05 -27.02
N GLY A 573 9.53 -1.56 -26.05
CA GLY A 573 10.95 -1.92 -26.21
C GLY A 573 11.92 -0.76 -26.08
N TYR A 574 11.45 0.46 -25.79
CA TYR A 574 12.29 1.64 -25.66
C TYR A 574 11.90 2.48 -24.43
N PRO A 575 12.88 3.07 -23.73
CA PRO A 575 12.63 3.99 -22.61
C PRO A 575 12.21 5.39 -23.08
N TRP A 576 11.51 6.14 -22.20
CA TRP A 576 11.19 7.55 -22.48
C TRP A 576 12.34 8.45 -22.03
N ARG A 577 13.38 8.52 -22.87
CA ARG A 577 14.60 9.30 -22.62
C ARG A 577 15.27 9.78 -23.91
N PRO A 578 16.09 10.86 -23.87
CA PRO A 578 16.64 11.48 -25.07
C PRO A 578 17.79 10.69 -25.72
N SER A 579 18.51 9.85 -24.97
CA SER A 579 19.61 9.02 -25.48
C SER A 579 19.86 7.79 -24.62
N VAL A 580 20.63 6.82 -25.11
CA VAL A 580 20.97 5.58 -24.38
C VAL A 580 21.75 5.82 -23.08
N LYS A 581 22.45 6.96 -22.95
CA LYS A 581 23.24 7.32 -21.76
C LYS A 581 22.50 8.23 -20.79
N ALA A 582 21.34 8.75 -21.17
CA ALA A 582 20.56 9.65 -20.33
C ALA A 582 19.73 8.86 -19.30
N THR A 583 19.38 9.52 -18.21
CA THR A 583 18.32 9.06 -17.30
C THR A 583 16.96 9.24 -17.99
N SER A 584 16.02 8.32 -17.74
CA SER A 584 14.65 8.48 -18.23
C SER A 584 13.96 9.65 -17.57
N TYR A 585 13.10 10.36 -18.31
CA TYR A 585 12.50 11.58 -17.80
C TYR A 585 11.65 11.35 -16.53
N LEU A 586 10.98 10.19 -16.45
CA LEU A 586 10.22 9.77 -15.27
C LEU A 586 11.10 9.43 -14.06
N LEU A 587 12.39 9.17 -14.25
CA LEU A 587 13.32 8.79 -13.18
C LEU A 587 14.28 9.93 -12.80
N ASP A 588 14.28 11.02 -13.55
CA ASP A 588 15.12 12.19 -13.28
C ASP A 588 14.38 13.19 -12.37
N SER A 589 14.96 13.46 -11.20
CA SER A 589 14.46 14.45 -10.24
C SER A 589 14.49 15.89 -10.75
N SER A 590 15.27 16.18 -11.79
CA SER A 590 15.32 17.48 -12.47
C SER A 590 14.27 17.62 -13.57
N GLU A 591 13.61 16.52 -13.94
CA GLU A 591 12.60 16.45 -15.01
C GLU A 591 11.23 16.08 -14.41
N TYR A 592 10.76 14.84 -14.56
CA TYR A 592 9.37 14.48 -14.24
C TYR A 592 9.17 13.57 -13.04
N ARG A 593 10.22 13.03 -12.42
CA ARG A 593 10.06 12.08 -11.31
C ARG A 593 9.11 12.59 -10.23
N ILE A 594 9.37 13.81 -9.73
CA ILE A 594 8.55 14.42 -8.68
C ILE A 594 7.18 14.88 -9.21
N PHE A 595 7.15 15.52 -10.38
CA PHE A 595 5.89 16.04 -10.93
C PHE A 595 4.91 14.94 -11.38
N TYR A 596 5.40 13.71 -11.60
CA TYR A 596 4.60 12.54 -11.93
C TYR A 596 4.17 11.73 -10.69
N GLY A 597 4.52 12.16 -9.47
CA GLY A 597 4.08 11.52 -8.23
C GLY A 597 5.11 10.62 -7.55
N GLY A 598 6.38 10.66 -7.98
CA GLY A 598 7.51 10.03 -7.28
C GLY A 598 7.94 10.80 -6.03
N ILE A 599 8.86 10.22 -5.27
CA ILE A 599 9.38 10.77 -4.00
C ILE A 599 10.87 11.09 -4.08
N ASP A 600 11.33 12.03 -3.24
CA ASP A 600 12.76 12.29 -3.00
C ASP A 600 13.22 11.71 -1.65
N SER A 601 12.31 11.08 -0.90
CA SER A 601 12.51 10.56 0.47
C SER A 601 12.95 11.62 1.50
N ARG A 602 12.95 12.90 1.11
CA ARG A 602 13.52 14.03 1.84
C ARG A 602 12.45 15.03 2.25
N THR A 603 11.79 15.63 1.27
CA THR A 603 10.75 16.64 1.40
C THR A 603 9.41 16.12 0.93
N ILE A 604 9.44 15.19 -0.04
CA ILE A 604 8.30 14.45 -0.55
C ILE A 604 8.55 13.00 -0.18
N VAL A 605 7.79 12.52 0.80
CA VAL A 605 7.96 11.20 1.43
C VAL A 605 6.80 10.25 1.13
N GLU A 606 5.73 10.76 0.53
CA GLU A 606 4.55 10.00 0.14
C GLU A 606 4.33 10.14 -1.37
N ARG A 607 3.92 9.05 -2.00
CA ARG A 607 3.61 9.02 -3.43
C ARG A 607 2.26 9.67 -3.70
N MET A 608 2.17 10.39 -4.82
CA MET A 608 0.89 10.89 -5.30
C MET A 608 0.23 9.84 -6.17
N THR A 609 -0.81 9.20 -5.65
CA THR A 609 -1.54 8.11 -6.32
C THR A 609 -2.82 8.58 -7.02
N VAL A 610 -3.24 9.83 -6.78
CA VAL A 610 -4.37 10.45 -7.45
C VAL A 610 -3.84 11.43 -8.51
N PRO A 611 -4.15 11.24 -9.81
CA PRO A 611 -3.64 12.09 -10.86
C PRO A 611 -4.18 13.52 -10.75
N ASN A 612 -3.29 14.49 -10.93
CA ASN A 612 -3.63 15.90 -11.10
C ASN A 612 -3.33 16.38 -12.53
N GLY A 613 -3.70 17.63 -12.85
CA GLY A 613 -3.51 18.17 -14.20
C GLY A 613 -2.06 18.18 -14.70
N ILE A 614 -1.05 18.28 -13.83
CA ILE A 614 0.37 18.19 -14.22
C ILE A 614 0.68 16.76 -14.64
N MET A 615 0.30 15.77 -13.84
CA MET A 615 0.52 14.34 -14.12
C MET A 615 -0.14 13.93 -15.44
N THR A 616 -1.37 14.38 -15.69
CA THR A 616 -2.08 14.12 -16.95
C THR A 616 -1.37 14.77 -18.15
N ASN A 617 -0.88 16.01 -18.02
CA ASN A 617 -0.12 16.66 -19.10
C ASN A 617 1.21 15.94 -19.39
N ILE A 618 1.89 15.44 -18.35
CA ILE A 618 3.10 14.63 -18.50
C ILE A 618 2.78 13.32 -19.23
N ALA A 619 1.72 12.61 -18.82
CA ALA A 619 1.28 11.39 -19.48
C ALA A 619 0.92 11.62 -20.96
N GLN A 620 0.23 12.72 -21.29
CA GLN A 620 -0.09 13.08 -22.67
C GLN A 620 1.17 13.40 -23.49
N ARG A 621 2.13 14.14 -22.92
CA ARG A 621 3.42 14.40 -23.56
C ARG A 621 4.18 13.09 -23.82
N MET A 622 4.25 12.23 -22.80
CA MET A 622 4.87 10.91 -22.89
C MET A 622 4.25 10.09 -24.01
N ALA A 623 2.92 9.98 -24.05
CA ALA A 623 2.21 9.21 -25.06
C ALA A 623 2.55 9.66 -26.49
N ASN A 624 2.61 10.97 -26.73
CA ASN A 624 2.97 11.54 -28.03
C ASN A 624 4.45 11.29 -28.38
N GLU A 625 5.38 11.60 -27.47
CA GLU A 625 6.82 11.42 -27.73
C GLU A 625 7.20 9.96 -27.90
N VAL A 626 6.73 9.08 -27.01
CA VAL A 626 6.98 7.63 -27.09
C VAL A 626 6.39 7.05 -28.37
N SER A 627 5.17 7.43 -28.75
CA SER A 627 4.57 7.00 -30.01
C SER A 627 5.41 7.42 -31.24
N CYS A 628 5.81 8.70 -31.29
CA CYS A 628 6.67 9.25 -32.33
C CYS A 628 8.01 8.49 -32.41
N TRP A 629 8.67 8.24 -31.28
CA TRP A 629 10.01 7.64 -31.25
C TRP A 629 10.01 6.15 -31.56
N THR A 630 8.95 5.44 -31.22
CA THR A 630 8.93 3.97 -31.29
C THR A 630 8.32 3.44 -32.56
N SER A 631 7.38 4.17 -33.18
CA SER A 631 6.59 3.61 -34.28
C SER A 631 7.43 3.27 -35.52
N ALA A 632 8.19 4.24 -36.04
CA ALA A 632 9.07 4.00 -37.18
C ALA A 632 10.22 3.02 -36.84
N ARG A 633 10.72 3.06 -35.60
CA ARG A 633 11.79 2.16 -35.15
C ARG A 633 11.35 0.71 -35.05
N ASP A 634 10.08 0.46 -34.74
CA ASP A 634 9.55 -0.89 -34.79
C ASP A 634 9.45 -1.36 -36.25
N PHE A 635 8.93 -0.52 -37.15
CA PHE A 635 8.86 -0.86 -38.58
C PHE A 635 10.22 -1.09 -39.27
N SER A 636 11.30 -0.44 -38.80
CA SER A 636 12.65 -0.68 -39.33
C SER A 636 13.19 -2.09 -39.04
N ARG A 637 12.52 -2.84 -38.15
CA ARG A 637 12.89 -4.22 -37.81
C ARG A 637 12.11 -5.22 -38.68
N PRO A 638 12.65 -6.42 -38.93
CA PRO A 638 11.89 -7.50 -39.56
C PRO A 638 10.61 -7.82 -38.78
N SER A 639 9.51 -8.16 -39.47
CA SER A 639 8.18 -8.36 -38.87
C SER A 639 8.19 -9.29 -37.65
N GLY A 640 8.91 -10.42 -37.70
CA GLY A 640 9.02 -11.36 -36.57
C GLY A 640 9.81 -10.85 -35.36
N ALA A 641 10.51 -9.72 -35.49
CA ALA A 641 11.21 -9.06 -34.39
C ALA A 641 10.47 -7.81 -33.86
N ARG A 642 9.39 -7.40 -34.53
CA ARG A 642 8.56 -6.25 -34.16
C ARG A 642 7.77 -6.53 -32.89
N LYS A 643 7.69 -5.53 -32.04
CA LYS A 643 6.91 -5.58 -30.80
C LYS A 643 5.52 -4.99 -31.00
N LEU A 644 5.40 -3.91 -31.77
CA LEU A 644 4.15 -3.14 -31.92
C LEU A 644 3.38 -3.53 -33.19
N PHE A 645 4.09 -3.73 -34.31
CA PHE A 645 3.46 -3.92 -35.62
C PHE A 645 3.87 -5.23 -36.35
N PRO A 646 3.76 -6.41 -35.71
CA PRO A 646 4.17 -7.67 -36.33
C PRO A 646 3.29 -8.12 -37.50
N TYR A 647 2.04 -7.65 -37.59
CA TYR A 647 1.06 -8.15 -38.57
C TYR A 647 0.78 -7.19 -39.73
N VAL A 648 1.45 -6.02 -39.76
CA VAL A 648 1.21 -4.98 -40.77
C VAL A 648 2.51 -4.42 -41.32
N ASP A 649 2.42 -3.77 -42.48
CA ASP A 649 3.54 -3.11 -43.15
C ASP A 649 3.22 -1.62 -43.43
N PRO A 650 4.20 -0.71 -43.49
CA PRO A 650 3.95 0.67 -43.90
C PRO A 650 3.31 0.81 -45.29
N SER A 651 3.40 -0.20 -46.16
CA SER A 651 2.73 -0.21 -47.46
C SER A 651 1.24 -0.63 -47.39
N PHE A 652 0.73 -1.01 -46.22
CA PHE A 652 -0.65 -1.48 -46.08
C PHE A 652 -1.60 -0.28 -46.00
N GLU A 653 -2.31 -0.04 -47.11
CA GLU A 653 -3.35 0.97 -47.23
C GLU A 653 -4.72 0.30 -47.07
N PRO A 654 -5.60 0.78 -46.16
CA PRO A 654 -6.89 0.14 -45.88
C PRO A 654 -7.89 0.26 -47.04
N GLU A 655 -7.69 1.23 -47.94
CA GLU A 655 -8.56 1.49 -49.08
C GLU A 655 -7.76 1.56 -50.38
N ASP A 656 -8.39 1.19 -51.49
CA ASP A 656 -7.86 1.39 -52.83
C ASP A 656 -8.00 2.84 -53.31
N ASP A 657 -7.46 3.15 -54.49
CA ASP A 657 -7.53 4.50 -55.09
C ASP A 657 -8.97 5.01 -55.32
N ASN A 658 -9.98 4.13 -55.26
CA ASN A 658 -11.38 4.47 -55.42
C ASN A 658 -12.11 4.62 -54.07
N GLY A 659 -11.40 4.46 -52.95
CA GLY A 659 -11.97 4.49 -51.60
C GLY A 659 -12.73 3.23 -51.22
N PHE A 660 -12.49 2.09 -51.88
CA PHE A 660 -13.03 0.80 -51.46
C PHE A 660 -12.07 0.09 -50.52
N GLU A 661 -12.61 -0.48 -49.45
CA GLU A 661 -11.87 -1.28 -48.49
C GLU A 661 -11.13 -2.45 -49.16
N ILE A 662 -9.88 -2.69 -48.73
CA ILE A 662 -9.08 -3.85 -49.13
C ILE A 662 -9.18 -4.91 -48.01
N PRO A 663 -10.01 -5.97 -48.16
CA PRO A 663 -10.40 -6.81 -47.02
C PRO A 663 -9.23 -7.48 -46.29
N ALA A 664 -8.24 -7.99 -47.03
CA ALA A 664 -7.07 -8.64 -46.44
C ALA A 664 -6.19 -7.66 -45.65
N VAL A 665 -6.14 -6.39 -46.05
CA VAL A 665 -5.38 -5.35 -45.34
C VAL A 665 -6.14 -4.91 -44.10
N THR A 666 -7.46 -4.70 -44.19
CA THR A 666 -8.28 -4.38 -43.02
C THR A 666 -8.20 -5.48 -41.97
N GLU A 667 -8.29 -6.74 -42.37
CA GLU A 667 -8.15 -7.87 -41.45
C GLU A 667 -6.79 -7.85 -40.75
N ALA A 668 -5.69 -7.63 -41.49
CA ALA A 668 -4.36 -7.51 -40.90
C ALA A 668 -4.23 -6.32 -39.92
N ILE A 669 -4.82 -5.17 -40.24
CA ILE A 669 -4.87 -4.01 -39.35
C ILE A 669 -5.64 -4.35 -38.06
N ARG A 670 -6.80 -5.00 -38.17
CA ARG A 670 -7.61 -5.44 -37.02
C ARG A 670 -6.87 -6.45 -36.15
N VAL A 671 -6.18 -7.43 -36.73
CA VAL A 671 -5.32 -8.36 -35.99
C VAL A 671 -4.19 -7.63 -35.27
N ASN A 672 -3.58 -6.62 -35.89
CA ASN A 672 -2.57 -5.82 -35.21
C ASN A 672 -3.15 -4.94 -34.09
N LEU A 673 -4.38 -4.43 -34.24
CA LEU A 673 -5.08 -3.72 -33.17
C LEU A 673 -5.36 -4.64 -31.99
N GLN A 674 -5.87 -5.85 -32.23
CA GLN A 674 -6.06 -6.86 -31.18
C GLN A 674 -4.76 -7.16 -30.44
N HIS A 675 -3.65 -7.31 -31.16
CA HIS A 675 -2.31 -7.46 -30.58
C HIS A 675 -1.92 -6.27 -29.71
N LEU A 676 -2.17 -5.04 -30.15
CA LEU A 676 -1.85 -3.83 -29.38
C LEU A 676 -2.74 -3.67 -28.14
N HIS A 677 -4.03 -4.05 -28.20
CA HIS A 677 -4.92 -4.04 -27.05
C HIS A 677 -4.40 -4.98 -25.94
N TRP A 678 -4.00 -6.20 -26.30
CA TRP A 678 -3.35 -7.09 -25.32
C TRP A 678 -1.99 -6.54 -24.87
N ARG A 679 -1.14 -6.15 -25.81
CA ARG A 679 0.25 -5.78 -25.52
C ARG A 679 0.37 -4.49 -24.74
N VAL A 680 -0.42 -3.47 -25.05
CA VAL A 680 -0.34 -2.12 -24.47
C VAL A 680 -1.31 -1.99 -23.30
N LEU A 681 -2.58 -2.32 -23.51
CA LEU A 681 -3.65 -2.09 -22.53
C LEU A 681 -3.95 -3.29 -21.63
N GLY A 682 -3.46 -4.48 -21.98
CA GLY A 682 -3.69 -5.69 -21.20
C GLY A 682 -5.08 -6.28 -21.36
N GLU A 683 -5.77 -5.98 -22.45
CA GLU A 683 -7.14 -6.46 -22.70
C GLU A 683 -7.18 -7.50 -23.81
N GLN A 684 -7.87 -8.61 -23.55
CA GLN A 684 -8.13 -9.65 -24.54
C GLN A 684 -9.50 -9.38 -25.16
N LEU A 685 -9.49 -9.00 -26.45
CA LEU A 685 -10.68 -8.64 -27.21
C LEU A 685 -10.81 -9.54 -28.44
N GLU A 686 -12.04 -9.83 -28.86
CA GLU A 686 -12.32 -10.47 -30.15
C GLU A 686 -12.16 -9.47 -31.31
N LEU A 687 -11.97 -9.96 -32.55
CA LEU A 687 -11.72 -9.09 -33.71
C LEU A 687 -12.92 -8.20 -34.10
N ASP A 688 -14.13 -8.60 -33.72
CA ASP A 688 -15.39 -7.87 -33.91
C ASP A 688 -15.84 -7.11 -32.65
N ASP A 689 -14.96 -6.99 -31.64
CA ASP A 689 -15.25 -6.19 -30.45
C ASP A 689 -15.41 -4.70 -30.80
N PRO A 690 -16.42 -3.99 -30.25
CA PRO A 690 -16.63 -2.57 -30.49
C PRO A 690 -15.42 -1.67 -30.21
N GLU A 691 -14.52 -2.06 -29.30
CA GLU A 691 -13.31 -1.29 -29.00
C GLU A 691 -12.24 -1.45 -30.09
N ILE A 692 -12.18 -2.61 -30.75
CA ILE A 692 -11.38 -2.80 -31.97
C ILE A 692 -11.93 -1.93 -33.10
N ASP A 693 -13.25 -1.86 -33.26
CA ASP A 693 -13.90 -0.99 -34.25
C ASP A 693 -13.56 0.49 -34.04
N ARG A 694 -13.59 0.97 -32.78
CA ARG A 694 -13.20 2.36 -32.45
C ARG A 694 -11.74 2.64 -32.78
N SER A 695 -10.86 1.70 -32.43
CA SER A 695 -9.42 1.85 -32.70
C SER A 695 -9.13 1.83 -34.20
N TYR A 696 -9.84 1.00 -34.96
CA TYR A 696 -9.77 0.96 -36.41
C TYR A 696 -10.32 2.25 -37.05
N ALA A 697 -11.42 2.79 -36.53
CA ALA A 697 -11.97 4.06 -37.00
C ALA A 697 -10.97 5.20 -36.82
N LEU A 698 -10.30 5.29 -35.66
CA LEU A 698 -9.23 6.26 -35.43
C LEU A 698 -8.09 6.12 -36.46
N PHE A 699 -7.61 4.90 -36.67
CA PHE A 699 -6.58 4.62 -37.68
C PHE A 699 -7.01 5.09 -39.07
N LEU A 700 -8.21 4.70 -39.50
CA LEU A 700 -8.74 4.99 -40.82
C LEU A 700 -8.97 6.50 -41.04
N GLU A 701 -9.51 7.20 -40.05
CA GLU A 701 -9.75 8.65 -40.12
C GLU A 701 -8.44 9.44 -40.24
N VAL A 702 -7.44 9.11 -39.43
CA VAL A 702 -6.12 9.75 -39.48
C VAL A 702 -5.41 9.44 -40.80
N TRP A 703 -5.52 8.19 -41.28
CA TRP A 703 -4.97 7.79 -42.57
C TRP A 703 -5.62 8.56 -43.73
N ARG A 704 -6.96 8.67 -43.77
CA ARG A 704 -7.69 9.43 -44.81
C ARG A 704 -7.34 10.92 -44.81
N ASP A 705 -7.31 11.55 -43.63
CA ASP A 705 -6.90 12.97 -43.53
C ASP A 705 -5.45 13.14 -44.00
N GLY A 706 -4.59 12.23 -43.60
CA GLY A 706 -3.19 12.18 -43.98
C GLY A 706 -2.96 12.07 -45.49
N LYS A 707 -3.62 11.11 -46.15
CA LYS A 707 -3.56 10.92 -47.61
C LYS A 707 -4.04 12.16 -48.35
N ARG A 708 -5.17 12.74 -47.94
CA ARG A 708 -5.68 14.00 -48.48
C ARG A 708 -4.65 15.12 -48.32
N GLY A 709 -4.06 15.26 -47.13
CA GLY A 709 -3.07 16.29 -46.86
C GLY A 709 -1.76 16.10 -47.63
N LEU A 710 -1.33 14.86 -47.90
CA LEU A 710 -0.19 14.58 -48.77
C LEU A 710 -0.48 14.97 -50.23
N GLU A 711 -1.66 14.65 -50.74
CA GLU A 711 -2.09 15.00 -52.11
C GLU A 711 -2.19 16.51 -52.32
N LEU A 712 -2.67 17.23 -51.31
CA LEU A 712 -2.78 18.69 -51.32
C LEU A 712 -1.45 19.40 -51.01
N GLY A 713 -0.42 18.66 -50.58
CA GLY A 713 0.86 19.23 -50.13
C GLY A 713 0.77 19.99 -48.80
N GLU A 714 -0.30 19.78 -48.02
CA GLU A 714 -0.49 20.32 -46.67
C GLU A 714 0.44 19.63 -45.67
N TYR A 715 0.72 18.34 -45.87
CA TYR A 715 1.59 17.54 -45.03
C TYR A 715 2.86 17.10 -45.79
N PRO A 716 4.03 17.11 -45.13
CA PRO A 716 5.24 16.57 -45.74
C PRO A 716 5.20 15.04 -45.76
N VAL A 717 5.84 14.46 -46.78
CA VAL A 717 6.15 13.03 -46.83
C VAL A 717 7.22 12.66 -45.79
N ALA A 718 8.15 13.57 -45.50
CA ALA A 718 9.17 13.34 -44.49
C ALA A 718 8.57 13.31 -43.08
N LEU A 719 8.96 12.30 -42.30
CA LEU A 719 8.64 12.22 -40.88
C LEU A 719 9.42 13.32 -40.12
N PRO A 720 8.87 13.88 -39.02
CA PRO A 720 9.62 14.75 -38.13
C PRO A 720 10.89 14.06 -37.64
N GLY A 721 12.01 14.78 -37.51
CA GLY A 721 13.32 14.18 -37.26
C GLY A 721 13.37 13.24 -36.06
N ALA A 722 12.70 13.58 -34.96
CA ALA A 722 12.63 12.73 -33.76
C ALA A 722 11.82 11.44 -33.97
N CYS A 723 10.93 11.39 -34.95
CA CYS A 723 10.11 10.23 -35.28
C CYS A 723 10.71 9.36 -36.40
N GLN A 724 11.90 9.70 -36.90
CA GLN A 724 12.60 8.91 -37.91
C GLN A 724 13.36 7.75 -37.27
N ALA A 725 13.46 6.64 -37.98
CA ALA A 725 14.37 5.55 -37.64
C ALA A 725 15.62 5.64 -38.52
N THR A 726 16.68 6.27 -38.02
CA THR A 726 17.96 6.44 -38.74
C THR A 726 19.15 5.82 -38.01
N THR A 727 19.02 5.62 -36.71
CA THR A 727 20.04 5.11 -35.80
C THR A 727 19.40 4.06 -34.90
N ASP A 728 20.10 2.95 -34.65
CA ASP A 728 19.72 2.01 -33.62
C ASP A 728 19.90 2.64 -32.23
N PHE A 729 18.85 2.63 -31.42
CA PHE A 729 18.84 3.36 -30.15
C PHE A 729 19.85 2.79 -29.14
N TRP A 730 20.03 1.47 -29.08
CA TRP A 730 20.82 0.82 -28.04
C TRP A 730 22.32 0.87 -28.34
N SER A 731 22.71 0.67 -29.59
CA SER A 731 24.11 0.73 -30.04
C SER A 731 24.58 2.13 -30.42
N ASP A 732 23.64 3.07 -30.57
CA ASP A 732 23.89 4.43 -31.07
C ASP A 732 24.61 4.43 -32.44
N GLN A 733 24.40 3.37 -33.24
CA GLN A 733 24.98 3.21 -34.58
C GLN A 733 23.95 3.49 -35.67
N PRO A 734 24.35 4.12 -36.80
CA PRO A 734 23.46 4.32 -37.94
C PRO A 734 22.88 3.00 -38.45
N LEU A 735 21.58 2.98 -38.73
CA LEU A 735 20.92 1.85 -39.42
C LEU A 735 21.42 1.74 -40.86
N ALA A 736 21.33 0.53 -41.43
CA ALA A 736 21.60 0.34 -42.85
C ALA A 736 20.58 1.10 -43.70
N ASP A 737 20.95 1.56 -44.90
CA ASP A 737 20.09 2.42 -45.72
C ASP A 737 18.72 1.78 -46.03
N ALA A 738 18.65 0.45 -46.15
CA ALA A 738 17.41 -0.29 -46.39
C ALA A 738 16.48 -0.38 -45.17
N GLU A 739 17.02 -0.18 -43.96
CA GLU A 739 16.28 -0.23 -42.69
C GLU A 739 15.82 1.17 -42.27
N ARG A 740 16.40 2.22 -42.84
CA ARG A 740 16.08 3.61 -42.48
C ARG A 740 14.67 3.98 -42.91
N ILE A 741 13.93 4.55 -41.97
CA ILE A 741 12.61 5.11 -42.22
C ILE A 741 12.66 6.59 -41.90
N THR A 742 12.72 7.41 -42.95
CA THR A 742 12.69 8.88 -42.85
C THR A 742 11.42 9.49 -43.41
N ASN A 743 10.64 8.71 -44.16
CA ASN A 743 9.48 9.14 -44.94
C ASN A 743 8.28 8.23 -44.66
N ASP A 744 7.09 8.78 -44.80
CA ASP A 744 5.80 8.12 -44.66
C ASP A 744 4.89 8.53 -45.83
N SER A 745 5.18 7.98 -47.01
CA SER A 745 4.53 8.32 -48.29
C SER A 745 3.05 7.91 -48.35
N ASN A 746 2.65 6.94 -47.53
CA ASN A 746 1.29 6.42 -47.48
C ASN A 746 0.51 6.90 -46.26
N TYR A 747 1.13 7.71 -45.39
CA TYR A 747 0.58 8.15 -44.10
C TYR A 747 0.23 7.02 -43.10
N THR A 748 0.62 5.78 -43.40
CA THR A 748 0.34 4.60 -42.58
C THR A 748 1.10 4.65 -41.26
N ILE A 749 2.35 5.14 -41.24
CA ILE A 749 3.14 5.20 -40.01
C ILE A 749 2.54 6.23 -39.05
N ARG A 750 2.16 7.41 -39.54
CA ARG A 750 1.52 8.44 -38.71
C ARG A 750 0.12 8.03 -38.23
N ALA A 751 -0.62 7.24 -39.00
CA ALA A 751 -1.88 6.66 -38.54
C ALA A 751 -1.65 5.69 -37.36
N TRP A 752 -0.61 4.84 -37.42
CA TRP A 752 -0.22 4.01 -36.28
C TRP A 752 0.31 4.82 -35.09
N MET A 753 1.01 5.93 -35.33
CA MET A 753 1.42 6.84 -34.25
C MET A 753 0.20 7.45 -33.52
N ALA A 754 -0.88 7.76 -34.24
CA ALA A 754 -2.12 8.21 -33.63
C ALA A 754 -2.74 7.13 -32.72
N VAL A 755 -2.84 5.89 -33.21
CA VAL A 755 -3.34 4.75 -32.40
C VAL A 755 -2.49 4.55 -31.15
N MET A 756 -1.16 4.53 -31.29
CA MET A 756 -0.25 4.39 -30.16
C MET A 756 -0.35 5.56 -29.18
N THR A 757 -0.55 6.78 -29.66
CA THR A 757 -0.74 7.95 -28.77
C THR A 757 -2.01 7.80 -27.95
N TYR A 758 -3.11 7.38 -28.58
CA TYR A 758 -4.37 7.07 -27.89
C TYR A 758 -4.15 6.02 -26.80
N MET A 759 -3.58 4.86 -27.15
CA MET A 759 -3.38 3.76 -26.21
C MET A 759 -2.45 4.13 -25.05
N LEU A 760 -1.34 4.82 -25.31
CA LEU A 760 -0.41 5.24 -24.25
C LEU A 760 -0.96 6.36 -23.36
N SER A 761 -1.99 7.08 -23.82
CA SER A 761 -2.70 8.10 -23.04
C SER A 761 -3.92 7.56 -22.29
N ASP A 762 -4.32 6.33 -22.59
CA ASP A 762 -5.50 5.69 -22.01
C ASP A 762 -5.28 5.37 -20.53
N TYR A 763 -6.33 5.47 -19.73
CA TYR A 763 -6.24 5.18 -18.29
C TYR A 763 -5.78 3.74 -18.03
N ARG A 764 -6.14 2.77 -18.89
CA ARG A 764 -5.70 1.36 -18.80
C ARG A 764 -4.18 1.20 -18.97
N PHE A 765 -3.52 2.12 -19.67
CA PHE A 765 -2.06 2.13 -19.75
C PHE A 765 -1.43 2.78 -18.51
N LEU A 766 -2.04 3.85 -18.00
CA LEU A 766 -1.50 4.65 -16.90
C LEU A 766 -1.80 4.06 -15.52
N HIS A 767 -2.68 3.07 -15.44
CA HIS A 767 -3.02 2.35 -14.22
C HIS A 767 -2.71 0.85 -14.34
N GLU A 768 -2.55 0.18 -13.21
CA GLU A 768 -2.51 -1.27 -13.06
C GLU A 768 -3.28 -1.70 -11.81
#